data_AF-A0A1B0B3K0-F1
#
_entry.id   AF-A0A1B0B3K0-F1
#
_cell.length_a   1.000
_cell.length_b   1.000
_cell.length_c   1.000
_cell.angle_alpha   90.00
_cell.angle_beta   90.00
_cell.angle_gamma   90.00
#
_symmetry.space_group_name_H-M   'P 1'
#
loop_
_entity.id
_entity.type
_entity.pdbx_description
1 polymer ?
#
loop_
_entity_poly.entity_id
_entity_poly.type
_entity_poly.pdbx_seq_one_letter_code
_entity_poly.pdbx_strand_id
1 'polypeptide(L)'
;MKCQDYINTTVGESSIHGCPAAITELGMCQTTSQTARYTNPYKGADNIQLPAKSECNPISECNTKIFNRVGSNASMNVVSNKNGKNSHDIFQEKRRSANYMHNNFDIVTPGDRDTILSRGTDNGALTVELMLGITTAEGEVRKLPIPYRKCRYTNENNLKYFRSYSPGLCRTECRVHAALAKCGCKPFFYAVGSKKNVCDVNGMLCLEKAGWPQTAHCNCLPLCEEVRYVVSQKQAVTDDSTRFESTVIVKVLLPRMGFKRRVVFSADQLIVSFGGAIGLFLGASFISPDRGALKGNEKRFFGGMKCQDYINTTVNESSIHGCPYLVKHALHWLEKIFWGVTIIAAAYWSFNICYTQWERFRDNPIILATELTWGKLNYPFVGITLCFNYTDEEAIAHVIKDTWAVTPEDRQSYQYYFEFLKTINDLTVAKLSTLEPYRNDDKLKNLDFVQILLQLKGKGLPKRDTKTVEKKTDKNAQGGNSEYGEPDFRAAITELGMCQTTSQTARYTNPYKGADNIQLPAKSECNPMSECNSKIFNRVGGNASMNVYMHSNFDIITPGDRDTILSGGTDNGALTVELMLGITTAEAEVHKLPIAYRKCRYINENKLHYSQSYSPGLCRTECRIRAALAKCGCKPYFYAIGPKKSICDIKGMLCLEKAQWPESAHCNCLPLCEEIRYVVSQAQAVTKSTEKFESTIIVKVLLPRMGLKRRVVFSADQLIVSFGGAVGLFLGASFISVYGLVFTFSQFIFSNTLSLFKKYFNNNNHSNVIKVREY
;
A
#
# COMPACT_ATOMS: atom_id res chain seq x y z
N MET A 1 -35.02 -27.62 -7.35
CA MET A 1 -34.73 -26.20 -7.58
C MET A 1 -33.43 -25.85 -6.89
N LYS A 2 -32.47 -25.31 -7.63
CA LYS A 2 -31.07 -25.15 -7.22
C LYS A 2 -30.87 -23.77 -6.58
N CYS A 3 -30.03 -23.68 -5.55
CA CYS A 3 -29.49 -22.39 -5.03
C CYS A 3 -28.82 -21.52 -6.12
N GLN A 4 -28.51 -22.14 -7.26
CA GLN A 4 -27.74 -21.62 -8.39
C GLN A 4 -28.47 -20.54 -9.20
N ASP A 5 -29.79 -20.61 -9.32
CA ASP A 5 -30.54 -19.76 -10.26
C ASP A 5 -30.75 -18.32 -9.74
N TYR A 6 -30.31 -18.04 -8.50
CA TYR A 6 -30.49 -16.75 -7.84
C TYR A 6 -29.25 -15.84 -7.85
N ILE A 7 -28.06 -16.35 -8.16
CA ILE A 7 -26.80 -15.56 -8.05
C ILE A 7 -26.30 -15.07 -9.43
N ASN A 8 -26.84 -15.57 -10.54
CA ASN A 8 -26.26 -15.40 -11.88
C ASN A 8 -26.98 -14.39 -12.81
N THR A 9 -27.66 -13.37 -12.29
CA THR A 9 -28.22 -12.30 -13.14
C THR A 9 -27.70 -10.93 -12.74
N THR A 10 -26.89 -10.34 -13.62
CA THR A 10 -26.73 -8.88 -13.75
C THR A 10 -28.12 -8.24 -13.73
N VAL A 11 -28.38 -7.39 -12.73
CA VAL A 11 -29.61 -6.61 -12.58
C VAL A 11 -30.88 -7.48 -12.54
N GLY A 12 -31.13 -8.14 -11.42
CA GLY A 12 -32.40 -8.82 -11.15
C GLY A 12 -32.51 -9.19 -9.66
N GLU A 13 -33.67 -8.93 -9.06
CA GLU A 13 -33.96 -9.14 -7.64
C GLU A 13 -33.75 -10.60 -7.19
N SER A 14 -32.77 -10.85 -6.32
CA SER A 14 -32.51 -12.20 -5.79
C SER A 14 -32.93 -12.33 -4.32
N SER A 15 -34.02 -13.06 -4.05
CA SER A 15 -34.44 -13.46 -2.70
C SER A 15 -33.80 -14.80 -2.30
N ILE A 16 -33.32 -14.93 -1.05
CA ILE A 16 -32.64 -16.14 -0.53
C ILE A 16 -33.68 -17.23 -0.19
N HIS A 17 -34.33 -17.80 -1.20
CA HIS A 17 -35.14 -19.01 -1.04
C HIS A 17 -34.33 -20.23 -1.49
N GLY A 18 -34.06 -21.17 -0.57
CA GLY A 18 -33.44 -22.48 -0.88
C GLY A 18 -32.03 -22.76 -0.33
N CYS A 19 -31.47 -21.89 0.51
CA CYS A 19 -30.16 -22.13 1.13
C CYS A 19 -30.18 -23.23 2.20
N PRO A 20 -29.11 -24.04 2.32
CA PRO A 20 -29.01 -25.07 3.36
C PRO A 20 -29.03 -24.45 4.77
N ALA A 21 -29.67 -25.14 5.70
CA ALA A 21 -29.63 -24.78 7.11
C ALA A 21 -28.27 -25.15 7.72
N ALA A 22 -27.82 -24.33 8.65
CA ALA A 22 -26.65 -24.55 9.48
C ALA A 22 -27.02 -24.36 10.96
N ILE A 23 -26.57 -25.26 11.82
CA ILE A 23 -26.59 -25.08 13.27
C ILE A 23 -25.19 -24.65 13.72
N THR A 24 -25.12 -23.56 14.49
CA THR A 24 -23.88 -22.97 14.99
C THR A 24 -24.07 -22.53 16.45
N GLU A 25 -23.01 -22.02 17.09
CA GLU A 25 -23.08 -21.39 18.41
C GLU A 25 -24.03 -20.18 18.46
N LEU A 26 -24.39 -19.60 17.31
CA LEU A 26 -25.32 -18.48 17.18
C LEU A 26 -26.78 -18.93 16.99
N GLY A 27 -27.02 -20.23 16.96
CA GLY A 27 -28.33 -20.83 16.67
C GLY A 27 -28.43 -21.38 15.25
N MET A 28 -29.68 -21.52 14.78
CA MET A 28 -29.98 -21.97 13.42
C MET A 28 -29.89 -20.80 12.43
N CYS A 29 -29.11 -20.97 11.38
CA CYS A 29 -28.89 -19.97 10.33
C CYS A 29 -29.15 -20.59 8.95
N GLN A 30 -29.50 -19.74 7.98
CA GLN A 30 -29.36 -20.08 6.57
C GLN A 30 -27.95 -19.69 6.11
N THR A 31 -27.27 -20.53 5.33
CA THR A 31 -25.90 -20.26 4.90
C THR A 31 -25.71 -20.55 3.42
N THR A 32 -24.86 -19.73 2.78
CA THR A 32 -24.34 -19.94 1.42
C THR A 32 -22.93 -20.55 1.43
N SER A 33 -22.38 -20.82 2.61
CA SER A 33 -21.01 -21.30 2.79
C SER A 33 -20.79 -22.71 2.24
N GLN A 34 -19.61 -22.97 1.66
CA GLN A 34 -19.19 -24.33 1.29
C GLN A 34 -19.02 -25.25 2.51
N THR A 35 -18.86 -24.68 3.71
CA THR A 35 -18.79 -25.41 4.97
C THR A 35 -20.15 -25.89 5.49
N ALA A 36 -21.26 -25.56 4.81
CA ALA A 36 -22.62 -25.96 5.18
C ALA A 36 -22.76 -27.48 5.43
N ARG A 37 -22.01 -28.31 4.70
CA ARG A 37 -21.97 -29.77 4.89
C ARG A 37 -21.59 -30.21 6.32
N TYR A 38 -20.81 -29.39 7.03
CA TYR A 38 -20.32 -29.69 8.38
C TYR A 38 -21.23 -29.12 9.47
N THR A 39 -22.06 -28.14 9.13
CA THR A 39 -22.96 -27.46 10.06
C THR A 39 -24.42 -27.85 9.84
N ASN A 40 -24.74 -28.66 8.82
CA ASN A 40 -26.13 -29.01 8.54
C ASN A 40 -26.69 -29.99 9.59
N PRO A 41 -27.82 -29.67 10.24
CA PRO A 41 -28.40 -30.52 11.27
C PRO A 41 -29.13 -31.77 10.74
N TYR A 42 -29.42 -31.85 9.43
CA TYR A 42 -30.20 -32.92 8.82
C TYR A 42 -29.38 -34.16 8.45
N LYS A 43 -30.01 -35.34 8.45
CA LYS A 43 -29.37 -36.62 8.04
C LYS A 43 -29.06 -36.59 6.53
N GLY A 44 -27.85 -37.00 6.13
CA GLY A 44 -27.40 -37.02 4.73
C GLY A 44 -26.61 -35.79 4.27
N ALA A 45 -26.07 -35.00 5.21
CA ALA A 45 -25.37 -33.75 4.93
C ALA A 45 -24.17 -33.85 3.96
N ASP A 46 -23.57 -35.04 3.82
CA ASP A 46 -22.48 -35.29 2.87
C ASP A 46 -22.90 -35.26 1.39
N ASN A 47 -24.20 -35.44 1.11
CA ASN A 47 -24.79 -35.47 -0.24
C ASN A 47 -25.52 -34.16 -0.60
N ILE A 48 -25.37 -33.10 0.20
CA ILE A 48 -25.98 -31.80 -0.10
C ILE A 48 -25.30 -31.21 -1.34
N GLN A 49 -26.11 -30.82 -2.32
CA GLN A 49 -25.64 -30.03 -3.46
C GLN A 49 -25.28 -28.63 -2.97
N LEU A 50 -23.98 -28.38 -2.80
CA LEU A 50 -23.45 -27.08 -2.39
C LEU A 50 -23.71 -26.04 -3.50
N PRO A 51 -23.94 -24.77 -3.15
CA PRO A 51 -24.04 -23.69 -4.14
C PRO A 51 -22.75 -23.66 -4.97
N ALA A 52 -22.81 -23.52 -6.30
CA ALA A 52 -21.57 -23.41 -7.08
C ALA A 52 -20.88 -22.06 -6.79
N LYS A 53 -19.57 -22.03 -7.01
CA LYS A 53 -18.75 -20.84 -6.80
C LYS A 53 -19.27 -19.71 -7.71
N SER A 54 -19.72 -18.61 -7.14
CA SER A 54 -19.89 -17.36 -7.86
C SER A 54 -18.52 -16.69 -7.99
N GLU A 55 -18.02 -16.60 -9.21
CA GLU A 55 -16.75 -15.92 -9.50
C GLU A 55 -17.04 -14.47 -9.90
N CYS A 56 -16.52 -13.54 -9.11
CA CYS A 56 -16.58 -12.11 -9.41
C CYS A 56 -15.53 -11.76 -10.47
N ASN A 57 -15.95 -11.11 -11.56
CA ASN A 57 -15.01 -10.58 -12.56
C ASN A 57 -14.18 -9.43 -11.94
N PRO A 58 -12.83 -9.43 -12.05
CA PRO A 58 -11.97 -8.39 -11.48
C PRO A 58 -12.22 -6.96 -11.96
N ILE A 59 -13.04 -6.75 -13.01
CA ILE A 59 -13.33 -5.44 -13.59
C ILE A 59 -14.64 -4.82 -13.05
N SER A 60 -15.52 -5.61 -12.42
CA SER A 60 -16.85 -5.16 -11.97
C SER A 60 -17.05 -5.26 -10.45
N GLU A 61 -17.69 -4.26 -9.84
CA GLU A 61 -18.10 -4.31 -8.42
C GLU A 61 -19.02 -5.51 -8.16
N CYS A 62 -18.71 -6.31 -7.13
CA CYS A 62 -19.54 -7.44 -6.75
C CYS A 62 -20.55 -7.01 -5.67
N ASN A 63 -21.82 -6.89 -6.09
CA ASN A 63 -22.93 -6.45 -5.26
C ASN A 63 -23.90 -7.61 -5.03
N THR A 64 -24.38 -7.78 -3.80
CA THR A 64 -25.39 -8.79 -3.47
C THR A 64 -26.45 -8.19 -2.54
N LYS A 65 -27.73 -8.40 -2.85
CA LYS A 65 -28.85 -7.99 -1.99
C LYS A 65 -29.35 -9.20 -1.20
N ILE A 66 -29.52 -9.03 0.11
CA ILE A 66 -30.03 -10.04 1.04
C ILE A 66 -31.40 -9.57 1.54
N PHE A 67 -32.44 -10.35 1.22
CA PHE A 67 -33.80 -10.14 1.72
C PHE A 67 -34.04 -10.99 2.96
N ASN A 68 -34.40 -10.37 4.09
CA ASN A 68 -34.78 -11.09 5.30
C ASN A 68 -36.29 -11.37 5.32
N ARG A 69 -36.74 -12.42 4.61
CA ARG A 69 -38.11 -12.93 4.76
C ARG A 69 -38.21 -13.90 5.93
N VAL A 70 -38.59 -13.39 7.10
CA VAL A 70 -39.11 -14.25 8.18
C VAL A 70 -40.61 -14.39 7.92
N GLY A 71 -41.06 -15.60 7.54
CA GLY A 71 -42.47 -15.88 7.29
C GLY A 71 -43.36 -15.42 8.45
N SER A 72 -44.54 -14.91 8.13
CA SER A 72 -45.47 -14.26 9.05
C SER A 72 -45.92 -15.14 10.24
N ASN A 73 -45.70 -16.46 10.19
CA ASN A 73 -46.31 -17.43 11.11
C ASN A 73 -45.30 -18.28 11.93
N ALA A 74 -44.20 -17.69 12.41
CA ALA A 74 -43.40 -18.32 13.46
C ALA A 74 -43.83 -17.77 14.84
N SER A 75 -44.84 -18.40 15.46
CA SER A 75 -45.14 -18.27 16.88
C SER A 75 -44.66 -19.54 17.58
N MET A 76 -43.88 -19.41 18.65
CA MET A 76 -43.61 -20.56 19.52
C MET A 76 -44.83 -20.73 20.43
N ASN A 77 -45.70 -21.68 20.12
CA ASN A 77 -46.79 -22.06 21.01
C ASN A 77 -46.19 -22.87 22.17
N VAL A 78 -46.01 -22.26 23.34
CA VAL A 78 -45.75 -23.01 24.57
C VAL A 78 -47.10 -23.44 25.13
N VAL A 79 -47.46 -24.72 24.95
CA VAL A 79 -48.62 -25.31 25.62
C VAL A 79 -48.18 -25.72 27.02
N SER A 80 -48.49 -24.91 28.03
CA SER A 80 -48.37 -25.31 29.42
C SER A 80 -49.68 -25.98 29.85
N ASN A 81 -49.68 -27.30 30.01
CA ASN A 81 -50.80 -28.01 30.63
C ASN A 81 -50.66 -27.93 32.17
N LYS A 82 -51.30 -26.93 32.76
CA LYS A 82 -51.63 -26.95 34.19
C LYS A 82 -53.14 -26.97 34.33
N ASN A 83 -53.67 -28.07 34.87
CA ASN A 83 -55.05 -28.22 35.34
C ASN A 83 -56.15 -27.98 34.29
N GLY A 84 -56.04 -28.61 33.12
CA GLY A 84 -57.20 -28.81 32.24
C GLY A 84 -57.77 -27.55 31.58
N LYS A 85 -57.06 -26.43 31.61
CA LYS A 85 -57.35 -25.24 30.80
C LYS A 85 -56.13 -24.89 29.97
N ASN A 86 -56.27 -24.98 28.64
CA ASN A 86 -55.26 -24.50 27.70
C ASN A 86 -55.21 -22.97 27.79
N SER A 87 -54.15 -22.39 28.36
CA SER A 87 -53.85 -20.96 28.19
C SER A 87 -52.84 -20.80 27.04
N HIS A 88 -53.19 -19.97 26.06
CA HIS A 88 -52.32 -19.59 24.95
C HIS A 88 -51.67 -18.24 25.28
N ASP A 89 -50.48 -18.25 25.86
CA ASP A 89 -49.70 -17.02 26.02
C ASP A 89 -48.79 -16.83 24.80
N ILE A 90 -49.12 -15.85 23.96
CA ILE A 90 -48.33 -15.47 22.80
C ILE A 90 -47.27 -14.46 23.27
N PHE A 91 -46.04 -14.93 23.49
CA PHE A 91 -44.88 -14.04 23.63
C PHE A 91 -44.53 -13.46 22.26
N GLN A 92 -44.79 -12.16 22.04
CA GLN A 92 -44.30 -11.41 20.88
C GLN A 92 -43.01 -10.66 21.25
N GLU A 93 -41.85 -11.24 20.92
CA GLU A 93 -40.56 -10.55 21.02
C GLU A 93 -40.26 -9.82 19.69
N LYS A 94 -39.87 -8.53 19.76
CA LYS A 94 -39.58 -7.68 18.58
C LYS A 94 -38.42 -8.28 17.77
N ARG A 95 -38.68 -8.63 16.51
CA ARG A 95 -37.81 -9.43 15.62
C ARG A 95 -36.68 -8.59 15.00
N ARG A 96 -35.42 -8.89 15.33
CA ARG A 96 -34.23 -8.32 14.64
C ARG A 96 -33.44 -9.42 13.94
N SER A 97 -33.34 -9.36 12.62
CA SER A 97 -32.54 -10.30 11.82
C SER A 97 -31.05 -9.97 11.95
N ALA A 98 -30.24 -10.94 12.37
CA ALA A 98 -28.78 -10.82 12.45
C ALA A 98 -28.11 -11.54 11.27
N ASN A 99 -27.24 -10.84 10.55
CA ASN A 99 -26.49 -11.35 9.41
C ASN A 99 -25.01 -11.49 9.80
N TYR A 100 -24.44 -12.67 9.55
CA TYR A 100 -23.04 -12.96 9.82
C TYR A 100 -22.32 -13.23 8.50
N MET A 101 -21.29 -12.44 8.18
CA MET A 101 -20.50 -12.59 6.96
C MET A 101 -19.11 -13.09 7.33
N HIS A 102 -18.62 -14.09 6.59
CA HIS A 102 -17.32 -14.72 6.80
C HIS A 102 -16.79 -15.29 5.47
N ASN A 103 -15.54 -15.76 5.44
CA ASN A 103 -14.99 -16.41 4.26
C ASN A 103 -15.79 -17.69 3.93
N ASN A 104 -16.10 -17.90 2.65
CA ASN A 104 -16.90 -19.01 2.11
C ASN A 104 -16.34 -20.41 2.44
N PHE A 105 -15.06 -20.51 2.80
CA PHE A 105 -14.40 -21.75 3.20
C PHE A 105 -14.22 -21.89 4.72
N ASP A 106 -14.80 -20.98 5.51
CA ASP A 106 -14.71 -20.98 6.97
C ASP A 106 -16.09 -21.15 7.65
N ILE A 107 -16.15 -21.23 8.98
CA ILE A 107 -17.40 -21.30 9.77
C ILE A 107 -17.50 -20.08 10.69
N VAL A 108 -18.72 -19.55 10.85
CA VAL A 108 -19.01 -18.49 11.80
C VAL A 108 -18.74 -18.95 13.22
N THR A 109 -17.83 -18.26 13.91
CA THR A 109 -17.53 -18.48 15.33
C THR A 109 -17.77 -17.17 16.10
N PRO A 110 -18.58 -17.16 17.17
CA PRO A 110 -18.80 -15.97 17.99
C PRO A 110 -17.48 -15.42 18.57
N GLY A 111 -17.31 -14.10 18.48
CA GLY A 111 -16.12 -13.40 18.97
C GLY A 111 -14.89 -13.51 18.07
N ASP A 112 -15.01 -14.16 16.92
CA ASP A 112 -13.95 -14.26 15.93
C ASP A 112 -13.79 -12.95 15.15
N ARG A 113 -12.54 -12.52 14.92
CA ARG A 113 -12.23 -11.25 14.23
C ARG A 113 -12.65 -11.28 12.76
N ASP A 114 -12.73 -12.46 12.17
CA ASP A 114 -13.05 -12.65 10.76
C ASP A 114 -14.56 -12.82 10.50
N THR A 115 -15.38 -12.80 11.56
CA THR A 115 -16.84 -12.81 11.47
C THR A 115 -17.39 -11.39 11.59
N ILE A 116 -18.10 -10.96 10.56
CA ILE A 116 -18.73 -9.64 10.50
C ILE A 116 -20.20 -9.78 10.89
N LEU A 117 -20.61 -9.09 11.97
CA LEU A 117 -22.01 -8.98 12.37
C LEU A 117 -22.64 -7.71 11.80
N SER A 118 -23.79 -7.87 11.16
CA SER A 118 -24.70 -6.81 10.76
C SER A 118 -26.11 -7.08 11.28
N ARG A 119 -26.73 -6.12 11.97
CA ARG A 119 -28.12 -6.23 12.44
C ARG A 119 -29.00 -5.39 11.52
N GLY A 120 -30.06 -6.00 10.99
CA GLY A 120 -31.04 -5.30 10.18
C GLY A 120 -31.73 -4.17 10.95
N THR A 121 -32.22 -3.16 10.23
CA THR A 121 -33.04 -2.08 10.77
C THR A 121 -34.51 -2.47 10.78
N ASP A 122 -35.28 -1.87 11.69
CA ASP A 122 -36.71 -2.20 11.87
C ASP A 122 -37.53 -1.82 10.61
N ASN A 123 -37.17 -0.73 9.92
CA ASN A 123 -37.67 -0.32 8.60
C ASN A 123 -36.51 0.25 7.77
N GLY A 124 -36.28 -0.24 6.55
CA GLY A 124 -35.29 0.32 5.62
C GLY A 124 -34.22 -0.66 5.11
N ALA A 125 -33.30 -0.12 4.29
CA ALA A 125 -32.20 -0.87 3.71
C ALA A 125 -30.87 -0.55 4.41
N LEU A 126 -30.15 -1.57 4.86
CA LEU A 126 -28.81 -1.45 5.42
C LEU A 126 -27.77 -1.85 4.38
N THR A 127 -27.01 -0.88 3.88
CA THR A 127 -25.86 -1.14 3.00
C THR A 127 -24.61 -1.38 3.85
N VAL A 128 -23.97 -2.53 3.66
CA VAL A 128 -22.71 -2.92 4.28
C VAL A 128 -21.66 -3.00 3.19
N GLU A 129 -20.67 -2.11 3.23
CA GLU A 129 -19.52 -2.18 2.33
C GLU A 129 -18.39 -2.97 2.98
N LEU A 130 -17.88 -3.96 2.26
CA LEU A 130 -16.78 -4.83 2.66
C LEU A 130 -15.56 -4.53 1.81
N MET A 131 -14.44 -4.19 2.43
CA MET A 131 -13.15 -4.12 1.74
C MET A 131 -12.47 -5.49 1.83
N LEU A 132 -12.03 -6.00 0.68
CA LEU A 132 -11.22 -7.20 0.59
C LEU A 132 -9.80 -6.90 1.09
N GLY A 133 -9.23 -7.80 1.88
CA GLY A 133 -7.80 -7.85 2.19
C GLY A 133 -7.22 -9.13 1.64
N ILE A 134 -6.21 -9.04 0.77
CA ILE A 134 -5.59 -10.19 0.13
C ILE A 134 -4.19 -10.38 0.68
N THR A 135 -3.90 -11.58 1.20
CA THR A 135 -2.55 -12.01 1.55
C THR A 135 -2.17 -13.23 0.72
N THR A 136 -1.03 -13.17 0.03
CA THR A 136 -0.47 -14.25 -0.76
C THR A 136 0.89 -14.67 -0.19
N ALA A 137 1.42 -15.82 -0.59
CA ALA A 137 2.73 -16.31 -0.17
C ALA A 137 3.58 -16.74 -1.38
N GLU A 138 4.90 -16.60 -1.27
CA GLU A 138 5.83 -17.19 -2.26
C GLU A 138 5.98 -18.70 -2.09
N GLY A 139 6.35 -19.38 -3.18
CA GLY A 139 6.57 -20.84 -3.17
C GLY A 139 7.56 -21.30 -2.09
N GLU A 140 8.58 -20.50 -1.79
CA GLU A 140 9.57 -20.79 -0.73
C GLU A 140 8.96 -20.83 0.67
N VAL A 141 7.88 -20.08 0.94
CA VAL A 141 7.18 -20.10 2.23
C VAL A 141 6.58 -21.49 2.49
N ARG A 142 6.17 -22.18 1.42
CA ARG A 142 5.64 -23.54 1.50
C ARG A 142 6.69 -24.57 1.93
N LYS A 143 7.97 -24.33 1.62
CA LYS A 143 9.08 -25.21 2.00
C LYS A 143 9.46 -25.11 3.49
N LEU A 144 9.07 -24.02 4.16
CA LEU A 144 9.32 -23.85 5.60
C LEU A 144 8.38 -24.72 6.44
N PRO A 145 8.87 -25.37 7.51
CA PRO A 145 8.02 -26.06 8.46
C PRO A 145 7.00 -25.12 9.12
N ILE A 146 5.80 -25.65 9.42
CA ILE A 146 4.67 -24.92 10.00
C ILE A 146 5.06 -24.07 11.23
N PRO A 147 5.86 -24.56 12.20
CA PRO A 147 6.26 -23.75 13.37
C PRO A 147 7.03 -22.46 13.02
N TYR A 148 7.83 -22.46 11.94
CA TYR A 148 8.63 -21.31 11.53
C TYR A 148 7.83 -20.31 10.71
N ARG A 149 7.00 -20.77 9.77
CA ARG A 149 6.17 -19.87 8.96
C ARG A 149 4.92 -19.37 9.67
N LYS A 150 4.54 -19.99 10.79
CA LYS A 150 3.38 -19.61 11.65
C LYS A 150 2.06 -19.44 10.87
N CYS A 151 1.91 -20.16 9.77
CA CYS A 151 0.71 -20.21 8.95
C CYS A 151 0.57 -21.61 8.33
N ARG A 152 -0.64 -21.94 7.88
CA ARG A 152 -0.94 -23.21 7.19
C ARG A 152 -1.59 -22.96 5.84
N TYR A 153 -1.36 -23.85 4.89
CA TYR A 153 -2.15 -23.92 3.67
C TYR A 153 -3.42 -24.76 3.92
N THR A 154 -4.47 -24.54 3.14
CA THR A 154 -5.76 -25.22 3.31
C THR A 154 -5.67 -26.75 3.22
N ASN A 155 -4.69 -27.27 2.48
CA ASN A 155 -4.43 -28.70 2.34
C ASN A 155 -3.50 -29.31 3.41
N GLU A 156 -2.93 -28.49 4.29
CA GLU A 156 -2.09 -28.94 5.42
C GLU A 156 -2.93 -29.20 6.66
N ASN A 157 -3.94 -30.01 6.46
CA ASN A 157 -4.99 -30.25 7.43
C ASN A 157 -4.54 -31.25 8.50
N ASN A 158 -4.73 -30.87 9.76
CA ASN A 158 -4.51 -31.70 10.94
C ASN A 158 -5.80 -31.93 11.74
N LEU A 159 -6.95 -31.57 11.17
CA LEU A 159 -8.27 -31.67 11.78
C LEU A 159 -8.88 -33.04 11.49
N LYS A 160 -9.52 -33.65 12.50
CA LYS A 160 -10.15 -34.96 12.42
C LYS A 160 -11.53 -34.91 11.77
N TYR A 161 -12.29 -33.82 11.99
CA TYR A 161 -13.67 -33.74 11.54
C TYR A 161 -13.86 -33.06 10.18
N PHE A 162 -12.84 -32.32 9.72
CA PHE A 162 -12.93 -31.46 8.54
C PHE A 162 -11.95 -31.90 7.46
N ARG A 163 -12.28 -31.70 6.18
CA ARG A 163 -11.41 -32.12 5.04
C ARG A 163 -10.31 -31.12 4.72
N SER A 164 -10.47 -29.86 5.12
CA SER A 164 -9.53 -28.77 4.86
C SER A 164 -9.29 -27.96 6.12
N TYR A 165 -8.13 -27.32 6.19
CA TYR A 165 -7.78 -26.42 7.27
C TYR A 165 -8.32 -25.00 7.03
N SER A 166 -8.99 -24.43 8.03
CA SER A 166 -9.19 -22.99 8.20
C SER A 166 -9.08 -22.65 9.69
N PRO A 167 -8.84 -21.38 10.04
CA PRO A 167 -8.79 -20.94 11.44
C PRO A 167 -10.11 -21.22 12.19
N GLY A 168 -11.28 -20.98 11.59
CA GLY A 168 -12.57 -21.24 12.23
C GLY A 168 -12.87 -22.75 12.37
N LEU A 169 -12.51 -23.58 11.39
CA LEU A 169 -12.63 -25.05 11.50
C LEU A 169 -11.73 -25.59 12.62
N CYS A 170 -10.50 -25.09 12.73
CA CYS A 170 -9.58 -25.44 13.82
C CYS A 170 -10.13 -25.06 15.20
N ARG A 171 -10.67 -23.85 15.34
CA ARG A 171 -11.30 -23.39 16.59
C ARG A 171 -12.51 -24.24 16.96
N THR A 172 -13.33 -24.61 15.97
CA THR A 172 -14.50 -25.47 16.18
C THR A 172 -14.09 -26.84 16.72
N GLU A 173 -13.14 -27.52 16.10
CA GLU A 173 -12.66 -28.83 16.58
C GLU A 173 -12.00 -28.73 17.96
N CYS A 174 -11.20 -27.69 18.19
CA CYS A 174 -10.59 -27.40 19.48
C CYS A 174 -11.65 -27.25 20.59
N ARG A 175 -12.71 -26.46 20.36
CA ARG A 175 -13.80 -26.26 21.32
C ARG A 175 -14.59 -27.54 21.58
N VAL A 176 -14.79 -28.38 20.57
CA VAL A 176 -15.42 -29.70 20.72
C VAL A 176 -14.55 -30.61 21.60
N HIS A 177 -13.23 -30.68 21.36
CA HIS A 177 -12.33 -31.48 22.18
C HIS A 177 -12.22 -30.96 23.61
N ALA A 178 -12.22 -29.63 23.82
CA ALA A 178 -12.25 -29.03 25.15
C ALA A 178 -13.54 -29.38 25.90
N ALA A 179 -14.70 -29.35 25.23
CA ALA A 179 -15.98 -29.73 25.83
C ALA A 179 -15.99 -31.22 26.25
N LEU A 180 -15.54 -32.10 25.35
CA LEU A 180 -15.42 -33.54 25.63
C LEU A 180 -14.46 -33.83 26.79
N ALA A 181 -13.33 -33.12 26.88
CA ALA A 181 -12.36 -33.30 27.94
C ALA A 181 -12.86 -32.81 29.31
N LYS A 182 -13.69 -31.75 29.35
CA LYS A 182 -14.23 -31.17 30.59
C LYS A 182 -15.45 -31.90 31.11
N CYS A 183 -16.41 -32.23 30.23
CA CYS A 183 -17.73 -32.71 30.63
C CYS A 183 -18.15 -34.01 29.93
N GLY A 184 -17.25 -34.66 29.17
CA GLY A 184 -17.52 -35.92 28.48
C GLY A 184 -18.48 -35.83 27.29
N CYS A 185 -19.02 -34.64 27.01
CA CYS A 185 -20.01 -34.39 25.98
C CYS A 185 -19.66 -33.13 25.17
N LYS A 186 -20.20 -33.04 23.95
CA LYS A 186 -20.13 -31.86 23.08
C LYS A 186 -21.51 -31.20 22.97
N PRO A 187 -21.59 -29.86 22.87
CA PRO A 187 -22.84 -29.18 22.62
C PRO A 187 -23.57 -29.69 21.37
N PHE A 188 -24.90 -29.69 21.42
CA PHE A 188 -25.77 -30.18 20.34
C PHE A 188 -25.62 -29.41 19.03
N PHE A 189 -25.19 -28.14 19.09
CA PHE A 189 -24.98 -27.30 17.91
C PHE A 189 -23.68 -27.58 17.15
N TYR A 190 -22.80 -28.46 17.65
CA TYR A 190 -21.70 -28.99 16.84
C TYR A 190 -22.14 -30.29 16.17
N ALA A 191 -22.51 -30.20 14.89
CA ALA A 191 -22.96 -31.36 14.11
C ALA A 191 -21.84 -32.38 13.81
N VAL A 192 -20.57 -31.99 13.95
CA VAL A 192 -19.39 -32.82 13.67
C VAL A 192 -19.02 -33.81 14.78
N GLY A 193 -18.47 -34.98 14.43
CA GLY A 193 -18.03 -36.00 15.40
C GLY A 193 -19.13 -36.98 15.83
N SER A 194 -18.88 -37.77 16.88
CA SER A 194 -19.79 -38.83 17.34
C SER A 194 -21.15 -38.29 17.80
N LYS A 195 -22.24 -38.90 17.32
CA LYS A 195 -23.61 -38.58 17.76
C LYS A 195 -23.95 -39.10 19.17
N LYS A 196 -23.09 -39.94 19.76
CA LYS A 196 -23.33 -40.53 21.09
C LYS A 196 -22.96 -39.58 22.24
N ASN A 197 -22.09 -38.60 22.01
CA ASN A 197 -21.55 -37.74 23.06
C ASN A 197 -22.15 -36.34 23.00
N VAL A 198 -23.45 -36.21 22.70
CA VAL A 198 -24.14 -34.91 22.68
C VAL A 198 -24.57 -34.56 24.11
N CYS A 199 -24.28 -33.34 24.56
CA CYS A 199 -24.64 -32.89 25.89
C CYS A 199 -26.16 -32.82 26.07
N ASP A 200 -26.65 -33.39 27.17
CA ASP A 200 -27.96 -33.13 27.73
C ASP A 200 -27.93 -31.83 28.57
N VAL A 201 -29.01 -31.53 29.28
CA VAL A 201 -29.10 -30.32 30.12
C VAL A 201 -28.00 -30.30 31.19
N ASN A 202 -27.70 -31.45 31.81
CA ASN A 202 -26.66 -31.56 32.83
C ASN A 202 -25.27 -31.32 32.24
N GLY A 203 -25.00 -31.86 31.06
CA GLY A 203 -23.78 -31.63 30.31
C GLY A 203 -23.59 -30.15 29.92
N MET A 204 -24.66 -29.47 29.51
CA MET A 204 -24.62 -28.03 29.21
C MET A 204 -24.32 -27.19 30.47
N LEU A 205 -24.94 -27.51 31.61
CA LEU A 205 -24.64 -26.85 32.90
C LEU A 205 -23.21 -27.11 33.39
N CYS A 206 -22.66 -28.30 33.12
CA CYS A 206 -21.27 -28.61 33.39
C CYS A 206 -20.32 -27.69 32.60
N LEU A 207 -20.59 -27.49 31.30
CA LEU A 207 -19.76 -26.65 30.44
C LEU A 207 -19.76 -25.18 30.89
N GLU A 208 -20.93 -24.66 31.28
CA GLU A 208 -21.06 -23.31 31.84
C GLU A 208 -20.23 -23.15 33.12
N LYS A 209 -20.36 -24.09 34.08
CA LYS A 209 -19.55 -24.11 35.31
C LYS A 209 -18.05 -24.23 35.04
N ALA A 210 -17.67 -24.91 33.97
CA ALA A 210 -16.28 -25.06 33.54
C ALA A 210 -15.72 -23.84 32.79
N GLY A 211 -16.50 -22.76 32.64
CA GLY A 211 -16.10 -21.54 31.94
C GLY A 211 -15.90 -21.73 30.43
N TRP A 212 -16.51 -22.76 29.84
CA TRP A 212 -16.49 -22.98 28.40
C TRP A 212 -17.40 -21.94 27.70
N PRO A 213 -17.03 -21.39 26.54
CA PRO A 213 -15.89 -21.71 25.68
C PRO A 213 -14.62 -20.88 25.96
N GLN A 214 -14.64 -19.97 26.94
CA GLN A 214 -13.54 -19.02 27.19
C GLN A 214 -12.26 -19.69 27.71
N THR A 215 -12.40 -20.79 28.46
CA THR A 215 -11.29 -21.59 28.97
C THR A 215 -10.61 -22.49 27.90
N ALA A 216 -11.14 -22.53 26.68
CA ALA A 216 -10.55 -23.30 25.59
C ALA A 216 -9.41 -22.51 24.90
N HIS A 217 -8.16 -22.78 25.27
CA HIS A 217 -6.99 -22.22 24.61
C HIS A 217 -6.69 -22.91 23.27
N CYS A 218 -7.12 -22.31 22.17
CA CYS A 218 -6.94 -22.85 20.82
C CYS A 218 -5.75 -22.21 20.09
N ASN A 219 -4.71 -23.00 19.82
CA ASN A 219 -3.52 -22.59 19.05
C ASN A 219 -3.74 -22.78 17.53
N CYS A 220 -4.69 -22.03 16.96
CA CYS A 220 -4.99 -22.09 15.53
C CYS A 220 -4.18 -21.06 14.74
N LEU A 221 -3.43 -21.52 13.75
CA LEU A 221 -2.62 -20.68 12.87
C LEU A 221 -3.47 -20.02 11.76
N PRO A 222 -3.13 -18.80 11.32
CA PRO A 222 -3.75 -18.17 10.15
C PRO A 222 -3.39 -18.91 8.86
N LEU A 223 -4.12 -18.62 7.79
CA LEU A 223 -3.81 -19.17 6.47
C LEU A 223 -2.60 -18.45 5.85
N CYS A 224 -1.73 -19.18 5.16
CA CYS A 224 -0.59 -18.59 4.44
C CYS A 224 -1.05 -17.75 3.23
N GLU A 225 -2.17 -18.14 2.63
CA GLU A 225 -2.84 -17.43 1.54
C GLU A 225 -4.30 -17.23 1.95
N GLU A 226 -4.74 -15.98 2.05
CA GLU A 226 -6.09 -15.69 2.54
C GLU A 226 -6.68 -14.44 1.91
N VAL A 227 -8.02 -14.48 1.82
CA VAL A 227 -8.86 -13.35 1.52
C VAL A 227 -9.69 -13.07 2.77
N ARG A 228 -9.46 -11.91 3.38
CA ARG A 228 -10.23 -11.42 4.54
C ARG A 228 -11.20 -10.34 4.08
N TYR A 229 -12.33 -10.24 4.77
CA TYR A 229 -13.29 -9.15 4.59
C TYR A 229 -13.20 -8.23 5.79
N VAL A 230 -13.10 -6.93 5.56
CA VAL A 230 -13.12 -5.91 6.61
C VAL A 230 -14.31 -5.01 6.33
N VAL A 231 -15.13 -4.74 7.34
CA VAL A 231 -16.23 -3.77 7.20
C VAL A 231 -15.62 -2.39 6.95
N SER A 232 -15.92 -1.82 5.78
CA SER A 232 -15.54 -0.46 5.41
C SER A 232 -16.62 0.53 5.85
N GLN A 233 -17.89 0.25 5.54
CA GLN A 233 -19.01 1.15 5.81
C GLN A 233 -20.27 0.39 6.21
N LYS A 234 -21.07 0.99 7.09
CA LYS A 234 -22.46 0.59 7.38
C LYS A 234 -23.34 1.82 7.19
N GLN A 235 -24.24 1.80 6.22
CA GLN A 235 -25.16 2.90 5.95
C GLN A 235 -26.59 2.38 6.01
N ALA A 236 -27.34 2.84 7.01
CA ALA A 236 -28.79 2.61 7.07
C ALA A 236 -29.49 3.72 6.28
N VAL A 237 -30.30 3.34 5.31
CA VAL A 237 -31.24 4.24 4.63
C VAL A 237 -32.63 3.91 5.16
N THR A 238 -33.16 4.81 5.98
CA THR A 238 -34.55 4.77 6.45
C THR A 238 -35.39 5.57 5.46
N ASP A 239 -36.18 4.88 4.64
CA ASP A 239 -37.15 5.51 3.77
C ASP A 239 -38.52 5.44 4.44
N ASP A 240 -39.11 6.61 4.70
CA ASP A 240 -40.41 6.76 5.37
C ASP A 240 -41.58 6.43 4.41
N SER A 241 -41.30 6.25 3.11
CA SER A 241 -42.30 6.09 2.06
C SER A 241 -42.63 4.64 1.67
N THR A 242 -41.86 3.64 2.15
CA THR A 242 -42.02 2.24 1.72
C THR A 242 -42.22 1.25 2.87
N ARG A 243 -43.37 0.57 2.86
CA ARG A 243 -43.76 -0.54 3.77
C ARG A 243 -43.00 -1.86 3.52
N PHE A 244 -41.72 -1.82 3.13
CA PHE A 244 -40.98 -2.99 2.65
C PHE A 244 -39.97 -3.58 3.67
N GLU A 245 -39.74 -4.89 3.50
CA GLU A 245 -38.93 -5.82 4.30
C GLU A 245 -37.50 -5.32 4.59
N SER A 246 -36.98 -5.60 5.80
CA SER A 246 -35.60 -5.29 6.19
C SER A 246 -34.59 -5.89 5.20
N THR A 247 -33.95 -5.04 4.40
CA THR A 247 -33.04 -5.44 3.31
C THR A 247 -31.60 -5.13 3.68
N VAL A 248 -30.67 -6.07 3.47
CA VAL A 248 -29.24 -5.82 3.66
C VAL A 248 -28.54 -5.88 2.30
N ILE A 249 -27.92 -4.78 1.88
CA ILE A 249 -27.15 -4.69 0.63
C ILE A 249 -25.68 -4.87 0.98
N VAL A 250 -25.01 -5.85 0.39
CA VAL A 250 -23.58 -6.08 0.60
C VAL A 250 -22.83 -5.63 -0.65
N LYS A 251 -21.94 -4.64 -0.50
CA LYS A 251 -21.07 -4.14 -1.57
C LYS A 251 -19.63 -4.56 -1.27
N VAL A 252 -18.99 -5.30 -2.16
CA VAL A 252 -17.61 -5.74 -1.97
C VAL A 252 -16.67 -4.87 -2.82
N LEU A 253 -15.75 -4.17 -2.15
CA LEU A 253 -14.73 -3.32 -2.73
C LEU A 253 -13.41 -4.09 -2.88
N LEU A 254 -12.78 -3.98 -4.05
CA LEU A 254 -11.47 -4.56 -4.31
C LEU A 254 -10.37 -3.83 -3.50
N PRO A 255 -9.35 -4.56 -2.99
CA PRO A 255 -8.28 -3.92 -2.25
C PRO A 255 -7.42 -3.07 -3.19
N ARG A 256 -6.99 -1.90 -2.73
CA ARG A 256 -5.93 -1.14 -3.42
C ARG A 256 -4.52 -1.70 -3.14
N MET A 257 -4.37 -2.53 -2.10
CA MET A 257 -3.10 -3.10 -1.68
C MET A 257 -3.28 -4.56 -1.22
N GLY A 258 -2.37 -5.44 -1.65
CA GLY A 258 -2.28 -6.82 -1.19
C GLY A 258 -0.94 -7.08 -0.50
N PHE A 259 -0.94 -8.01 0.45
CA PHE A 259 0.27 -8.43 1.16
C PHE A 259 0.84 -9.70 0.51
N LYS A 260 2.16 -9.77 0.36
CA LYS A 260 2.85 -10.98 -0.10
C LYS A 260 3.89 -11.39 0.93
N ARG A 261 3.72 -12.59 1.50
CA ARG A 261 4.67 -13.19 2.45
C ARG A 261 5.89 -13.71 1.69
N ARG A 262 7.08 -13.26 2.10
CA ARG A 262 8.37 -13.67 1.54
C ARG A 262 9.28 -14.20 2.64
N VAL A 263 10.12 -15.18 2.29
CA VAL A 263 11.13 -15.71 3.21
C VAL A 263 12.29 -14.72 3.26
N VAL A 264 12.53 -14.11 4.43
CA VAL A 264 13.61 -13.11 4.61
C VAL A 264 14.98 -13.79 4.69
N PHE A 265 15.07 -14.93 5.37
CA PHE A 265 16.31 -15.68 5.52
C PHE A 265 16.09 -17.11 5.06
N SER A 266 16.80 -17.51 4.02
CA SER A 266 16.63 -18.79 3.33
C SER A 266 17.79 -19.75 3.66
N ALA A 267 17.62 -21.04 3.36
CA ALA A 267 18.59 -22.08 3.77
C ALA A 267 19.97 -21.89 3.12
N ASP A 268 20.03 -21.40 1.89
CA ASP A 268 21.24 -20.97 1.18
C ASP A 268 21.99 -19.88 1.97
N GLN A 269 21.29 -18.88 2.51
CA GLN A 269 21.90 -17.84 3.33
C GLN A 269 22.44 -18.40 4.66
N LEU A 270 21.76 -19.39 5.24
CA LEU A 270 22.25 -20.09 6.43
C LEU A 270 23.55 -20.85 6.13
N ILE A 271 23.58 -21.62 5.05
CA ILE A 271 24.75 -22.39 4.60
C ILE A 271 25.92 -21.44 4.34
N VAL A 272 25.67 -20.35 3.63
CA VAL A 272 26.67 -19.31 3.34
C VAL A 272 27.18 -18.64 4.62
N SER A 273 26.30 -18.33 5.57
CA SER A 273 26.68 -17.70 6.84
C SER A 273 27.54 -18.62 7.71
N PHE A 274 27.16 -19.90 7.84
CA PHE A 274 27.98 -20.90 8.51
C PHE A 274 29.29 -21.15 7.79
N GLY A 275 29.27 -21.21 6.46
CA GLY A 275 30.46 -21.40 5.67
C GLY A 275 31.44 -20.24 5.71
N GLY A 276 30.94 -19.01 5.76
CA GLY A 276 31.75 -17.82 6.00
C GLY A 276 32.39 -17.84 7.40
N ALA A 277 31.63 -18.21 8.44
CA ALA A 277 32.16 -18.32 9.79
C ALA A 277 33.20 -19.46 9.92
N ILE A 278 32.89 -20.65 9.41
CA ILE A 278 33.80 -21.82 9.44
C ILE A 278 35.06 -21.54 8.61
N GLY A 279 34.91 -20.96 7.42
CA GLY A 279 36.04 -20.58 6.58
C GLY A 279 36.94 -19.52 7.23
N LEU A 280 36.35 -18.51 7.87
CA LEU A 280 37.09 -17.43 8.54
C LEU A 280 37.81 -17.89 9.81
N PHE A 281 37.16 -18.67 10.67
CA PHE A 281 37.69 -19.03 11.99
C PHE A 281 38.47 -20.36 12.01
N LEU A 282 38.12 -21.31 11.16
CA LEU A 282 38.72 -22.66 11.16
C LEU A 282 39.59 -22.93 9.93
N GLY A 283 39.57 -22.05 8.91
CA GLY A 283 40.28 -22.29 7.65
C GLY A 283 39.80 -23.54 6.90
N ALA A 284 38.58 -24.03 7.21
CA ALA A 284 38.02 -25.24 6.64
C ALA A 284 37.05 -24.91 5.50
N SER A 285 37.14 -25.67 4.40
CA SER A 285 36.17 -25.65 3.29
C SER A 285 35.57 -27.04 3.12
N PHE A 286 34.49 -27.18 2.36
CA PHE A 286 33.95 -28.51 2.00
C PHE A 286 34.96 -29.44 1.30
N ILE A 287 36.05 -28.87 0.78
CA ILE A 287 37.09 -29.58 0.03
C ILE A 287 38.25 -30.07 0.94
N SER A 288 38.22 -29.85 2.27
CA SER A 288 39.40 -30.10 3.13
C SER A 288 39.26 -31.24 4.15
N PRO A 289 40.23 -32.17 4.19
CA PRO A 289 40.70 -32.79 5.42
C PRO A 289 42.17 -32.42 5.71
N ASP A 290 42.36 -31.71 6.83
CA ASP A 290 43.52 -31.51 7.72
C ASP A 290 44.94 -31.10 7.21
N ARG A 291 45.48 -30.11 7.96
CA ARG A 291 46.84 -29.55 8.13
C ARG A 291 47.59 -28.83 7.01
N GLY A 292 48.00 -27.60 7.37
CA GLY A 292 49.42 -27.38 7.69
C GLY A 292 50.12 -26.26 6.92
N ALA A 293 50.18 -25.09 7.56
CA ALA A 293 51.21 -24.04 7.44
C ALA A 293 52.07 -23.99 6.16
N LEU A 294 51.85 -22.93 5.39
CA LEU A 294 52.72 -22.42 4.33
C LEU A 294 54.19 -22.35 4.81
N LYS A 295 55.06 -23.20 4.25
CA LYS A 295 56.51 -22.95 4.23
C LYS A 295 56.83 -22.14 2.98
N GLY A 296 57.11 -20.86 3.16
CA GLY A 296 57.72 -20.02 2.13
C GLY A 296 59.09 -20.58 1.78
N ASN A 297 59.27 -20.99 0.52
CA ASN A 297 60.58 -21.32 -0.02
C ASN A 297 60.97 -20.22 -1.00
N GLU A 298 61.92 -19.40 -0.58
CA GLU A 298 62.52 -18.36 -1.38
C GLU A 298 63.38 -19.02 -2.48
N LYS A 299 62.95 -18.97 -3.74
CA LYS A 299 63.80 -19.31 -4.88
C LYS A 299 63.86 -18.13 -5.85
N ARG A 300 65.07 -17.57 -5.96
CA ARG A 300 65.47 -16.58 -6.98
C ARG A 300 65.19 -17.15 -8.38
N PHE A 301 64.35 -16.45 -9.16
CA PHE A 301 64.05 -16.80 -10.55
C PHE A 301 64.61 -15.71 -11.48
N PHE A 302 65.82 -15.91 -11.98
CA PHE A 302 66.39 -15.14 -13.09
C PHE A 302 66.34 -16.01 -14.36
N GLY A 303 65.18 -16.04 -15.02
CA GLY A 303 64.94 -16.72 -16.30
C GLY A 303 63.46 -16.63 -16.71
N GLY A 304 63.18 -16.47 -18.01
CA GLY A 304 61.81 -16.36 -18.52
C GLY A 304 60.98 -17.61 -18.18
N MET A 305 59.78 -17.41 -17.62
CA MET A 305 58.96 -18.48 -17.05
C MET A 305 58.05 -19.11 -18.12
N LYS A 306 58.18 -20.42 -18.35
CA LYS A 306 57.32 -21.15 -19.30
C LYS A 306 55.90 -21.27 -18.76
N CYS A 307 54.91 -21.36 -19.66
CA CYS A 307 53.48 -21.46 -19.28
C CYS A 307 53.19 -22.68 -18.40
N GLN A 308 53.84 -23.82 -18.66
CA GLN A 308 53.70 -25.03 -17.85
C GLN A 308 54.22 -24.83 -16.40
N ASP A 309 55.35 -24.14 -16.26
CA ASP A 309 55.95 -23.86 -14.95
C ASP A 309 55.10 -22.85 -14.17
N TYR A 310 54.55 -21.85 -14.86
CA TYR A 310 53.58 -20.91 -14.28
C TYR A 310 52.32 -21.61 -13.77
N ILE A 311 51.72 -22.50 -14.56
CA ILE A 311 50.51 -23.23 -14.16
C ILE A 311 50.83 -24.13 -12.96
N ASN A 312 51.93 -24.87 -13.01
CA ASN A 312 52.33 -25.76 -11.92
C ASN A 312 52.58 -24.99 -10.62
N THR A 313 53.33 -23.87 -10.67
CA THR A 313 53.59 -23.05 -9.48
C THR A 313 52.31 -22.40 -8.96
N THR A 314 51.53 -21.77 -9.84
CA THR A 314 50.30 -21.06 -9.45
C THR A 314 49.24 -22.00 -8.88
N VAL A 315 49.05 -23.19 -9.45
CA VAL A 315 48.04 -24.16 -8.99
C VAL A 315 48.50 -24.90 -7.74
N ASN A 316 49.82 -25.15 -7.58
CA ASN A 316 50.38 -25.80 -6.40
C ASN A 316 50.44 -24.86 -5.18
N GLU A 317 50.68 -23.57 -5.38
CA GLU A 317 50.70 -22.54 -4.33
C GLU A 317 49.33 -21.87 -4.12
N SER A 318 48.33 -22.26 -4.89
CA SER A 318 46.97 -21.71 -4.78
C SER A 318 46.37 -22.04 -3.42
N SER A 319 45.79 -21.02 -2.79
CA SER A 319 44.96 -21.18 -1.59
C SER A 319 43.57 -21.76 -1.87
N ILE A 320 43.21 -22.02 -3.14
CA ILE A 320 41.99 -22.77 -3.47
C ILE A 320 42.24 -24.22 -3.09
N HIS A 321 41.47 -24.75 -2.14
CA HIS A 321 41.82 -26.02 -1.47
C HIS A 321 41.90 -27.24 -2.40
N GLY A 322 41.17 -27.25 -3.53
CA GLY A 322 41.22 -28.35 -4.50
C GLY A 322 42.39 -28.26 -5.50
N CYS A 323 42.94 -27.06 -5.74
CA CYS A 323 43.90 -26.81 -6.81
C CYS A 323 45.23 -27.60 -6.65
N PRO A 324 45.87 -27.67 -5.47
CA PRO A 324 47.15 -28.38 -5.31
C PRO A 324 47.10 -29.87 -5.69
N TYR A 325 45.94 -30.52 -5.53
CA TYR A 325 45.76 -31.94 -5.85
C TYR A 325 45.79 -32.23 -7.36
N LEU A 326 45.58 -31.23 -8.22
CA LEU A 326 45.67 -31.39 -9.67
C LEU A 326 47.13 -31.55 -10.14
N VAL A 327 48.07 -30.91 -9.43
CA VAL A 327 49.49 -30.86 -9.83
C VAL A 327 50.35 -31.86 -9.07
N LYS A 328 49.93 -32.30 -7.88
CA LYS A 328 50.70 -33.25 -7.05
C LYS A 328 51.05 -34.53 -7.82
N HIS A 329 52.35 -34.82 -7.93
CA HIS A 329 52.87 -35.94 -8.73
C HIS A 329 52.59 -37.32 -8.12
N ALA A 330 52.33 -37.39 -6.81
CA ALA A 330 52.12 -38.64 -6.07
C ALA A 330 50.69 -39.21 -6.18
N LEU A 331 49.75 -38.50 -6.84
CA LEU A 331 48.35 -38.92 -6.96
C LEU A 331 48.09 -39.62 -8.31
N HIS A 332 47.20 -40.60 -8.29
CA HIS A 332 46.81 -41.32 -9.50
C HIS A 332 45.96 -40.43 -10.43
N TRP A 333 45.97 -40.68 -11.73
CA TRP A 333 45.26 -39.83 -12.70
C TRP A 333 43.74 -39.79 -12.48
N LEU A 334 43.14 -40.88 -11.99
CA LEU A 334 41.72 -40.92 -11.60
C LEU A 334 41.40 -40.00 -10.41
N GLU A 335 42.30 -39.89 -9.43
CA GLU A 335 42.12 -38.99 -8.28
C GLU A 335 42.21 -37.52 -8.74
N LYS A 336 43.06 -37.22 -9.71
CA LYS A 336 43.15 -35.88 -10.32
C LYS A 336 41.86 -35.51 -11.06
N ILE A 337 41.24 -36.46 -11.77
CA ILE A 337 39.94 -36.25 -12.41
C ILE A 337 38.86 -36.01 -11.35
N PHE A 338 38.84 -36.78 -10.27
CA PHE A 338 37.90 -36.60 -9.15
C PHE A 338 37.99 -35.18 -8.56
N TRP A 339 39.19 -34.70 -8.26
CA TRP A 339 39.39 -33.34 -7.76
C TRP A 339 39.02 -32.27 -8.81
N GLY A 340 39.33 -32.49 -10.09
CA GLY A 340 38.93 -31.60 -11.17
C GLY A 340 37.40 -31.44 -11.28
N VAL A 341 36.67 -32.56 -11.27
CA VAL A 341 35.20 -32.55 -11.28
C VAL A 341 34.63 -31.88 -10.04
N THR A 342 35.22 -32.15 -8.86
CA THR A 342 34.78 -31.57 -7.59
C THR A 342 34.95 -30.05 -7.56
N ILE A 343 36.07 -29.52 -8.06
CA ILE A 343 36.31 -28.07 -8.17
C ILE A 343 35.31 -27.41 -9.13
N ILE A 344 35.05 -28.03 -10.28
CA ILE A 344 34.07 -27.51 -11.26
C ILE A 344 32.67 -27.47 -10.64
N ALA A 345 32.26 -28.54 -9.96
CA ALA A 345 30.99 -28.60 -9.27
C ALA A 345 30.90 -27.53 -8.16
N ALA A 346 31.95 -27.37 -7.35
CA ALA A 346 32.01 -26.37 -6.30
C ALA A 346 31.96 -24.93 -6.84
N ALA A 347 32.67 -24.64 -7.94
CA ALA A 347 32.63 -23.34 -8.61
C ALA A 347 31.23 -23.05 -9.20
N TYR A 348 30.58 -24.05 -9.80
CA TYR A 348 29.22 -23.92 -10.33
C TYR A 348 28.21 -23.57 -9.22
N TRP A 349 28.24 -24.29 -8.09
CA TRP A 349 27.35 -24.02 -6.95
C TRP A 349 27.64 -22.66 -6.30
N SER A 350 28.91 -22.29 -6.14
CA SER A 350 29.31 -20.98 -5.60
C SER A 350 28.80 -19.85 -6.49
N PHE A 351 28.98 -19.95 -7.82
CA PHE A 351 28.48 -18.95 -8.76
C PHE A 351 26.95 -18.85 -8.73
N ASN A 352 26.24 -19.98 -8.71
CA ASN A 352 24.78 -19.99 -8.66
C ASN A 352 24.25 -19.28 -7.41
N ILE A 353 24.84 -19.56 -6.24
CA ILE A 353 24.45 -18.91 -4.97
C ILE A 353 24.79 -17.42 -4.99
N CYS A 354 25.97 -17.02 -5.48
CA CYS A 354 26.31 -15.60 -5.62
C CYS A 354 25.33 -14.89 -6.57
N TYR A 355 24.96 -15.53 -7.67
CA TYR A 355 23.99 -14.98 -8.62
C TYR A 355 22.60 -14.79 -7.99
N THR A 356 22.10 -15.77 -7.24
CA THR A 356 20.80 -15.65 -6.56
C THR A 356 20.81 -14.58 -5.46
N GLN A 357 21.90 -14.43 -4.70
CA GLN A 357 22.02 -13.32 -3.73
C GLN A 357 22.07 -11.96 -4.42
N TRP A 358 22.75 -11.86 -5.57
CA TRP A 358 22.81 -10.63 -6.36
C TRP A 358 21.44 -10.22 -6.89
N GLU A 359 20.68 -11.16 -7.45
CA GLU A 359 19.32 -10.94 -7.94
C GLU A 359 18.42 -10.44 -6.81
N ARG A 360 18.51 -11.07 -5.64
CA ARG A 360 17.77 -10.66 -4.44
C ARG A 360 18.11 -9.23 -3.99
N PHE A 361 19.41 -8.88 -3.96
CA PHE A 361 19.88 -7.55 -3.61
C PHE A 361 19.38 -6.49 -4.59
N ARG A 362 19.46 -6.77 -5.90
CA ARG A 362 19.07 -5.85 -6.97
C ARG A 362 17.57 -5.62 -7.01
N ASP A 363 16.79 -6.69 -6.90
CA ASP A 363 15.36 -6.65 -7.22
C ASP A 363 14.49 -6.39 -5.98
N ASN A 364 14.90 -6.85 -4.79
CA ASN A 364 14.11 -6.73 -3.54
C ASN A 364 14.98 -6.42 -2.30
N PRO A 365 15.67 -5.27 -2.24
CA PRO A 365 16.54 -4.90 -1.10
C PRO A 365 15.76 -4.52 0.17
N ILE A 366 14.47 -4.15 0.04
CA ILE A 366 13.62 -3.67 1.14
C ILE A 366 12.32 -4.48 1.21
N ILE A 367 11.87 -4.77 2.43
CA ILE A 367 10.52 -5.27 2.70
C ILE A 367 9.69 -4.24 3.46
N LEU A 368 8.37 -4.32 3.27
CA LEU A 368 7.39 -3.61 4.09
C LEU A 368 6.90 -4.57 5.18
N ALA A 369 7.28 -4.30 6.42
CA ALA A 369 6.80 -5.01 7.59
C ALA A 369 5.59 -4.27 8.19
N THR A 370 4.57 -5.00 8.61
CA THR A 370 3.45 -4.43 9.38
C THR A 370 3.82 -4.36 10.85
N GLU A 371 3.70 -3.19 11.47
CA GLU A 371 3.93 -2.98 12.89
C GLU A 371 2.71 -2.35 13.56
N LEU A 372 2.57 -2.57 14.86
CA LEU A 372 1.57 -1.87 15.66
C LEU A 372 1.99 -0.41 15.81
N THR A 373 1.08 0.51 15.52
CA THR A 373 1.30 1.96 15.62
C THR A 373 1.07 2.49 17.05
N TRP A 374 0.83 1.60 18.03
CA TRP A 374 0.56 1.99 19.41
C TRP A 374 1.79 2.63 20.07
N GLY A 375 1.61 3.85 20.56
CA GLY A 375 2.47 4.41 21.59
C GLY A 375 3.48 5.49 21.19
N LYS A 376 3.59 5.91 19.91
CA LYS A 376 4.42 7.07 19.53
C LYS A 376 3.89 7.77 18.28
N LEU A 377 4.00 9.12 18.30
CA LEU A 377 3.85 10.11 17.22
C LEU A 377 2.56 10.96 17.25
N ASN A 378 2.76 12.26 17.46
CA ASN A 378 1.89 13.28 16.90
C ASN A 378 1.97 13.19 15.37
N TYR A 379 0.84 13.41 14.70
CA TYR A 379 0.77 13.41 13.24
C TYR A 379 0.21 14.76 12.75
N PRO A 380 0.65 15.27 11.59
CA PRO A 380 0.04 16.43 11.00
C PRO A 380 -1.42 16.12 10.65
N PHE A 381 -2.29 17.10 10.90
CA PHE A 381 -3.64 17.07 10.32
C PHE A 381 -3.56 17.12 8.79
N VAL A 382 -4.60 16.63 8.12
CA VAL A 382 -4.65 16.59 6.65
C VAL A 382 -4.53 17.98 6.04
N GLY A 383 -3.81 18.10 4.92
CA GLY A 383 -3.80 19.30 4.11
C GLY A 383 -5.13 19.45 3.39
N ILE A 384 -5.77 20.60 3.53
CA ILE A 384 -7.08 20.89 2.94
C ILE A 384 -6.89 22.01 1.91
N THR A 385 -7.31 21.76 0.68
CA THR A 385 -7.39 22.77 -0.37
C THR A 385 -8.84 22.94 -0.83
N LEU A 386 -9.38 24.14 -0.71
CA LEU A 386 -10.76 24.50 -1.06
C LEU A 386 -10.75 25.31 -2.35
N CYS A 387 -11.52 24.87 -3.33
CA CYS A 387 -11.73 25.59 -4.58
C CYS A 387 -13.21 25.91 -4.72
N PHE A 388 -13.54 27.20 -4.83
CA PHE A 388 -14.93 27.66 -4.95
C PHE A 388 -15.30 27.90 -6.41
N ASN A 389 -16.44 27.36 -6.80
CA ASN A 389 -17.04 27.63 -8.09
C ASN A 389 -18.27 28.52 -7.90
N TYR A 390 -18.09 29.79 -8.27
CA TYR A 390 -19.09 30.85 -8.25
C TYR A 390 -18.72 31.91 -9.27
N THR A 391 -19.72 32.67 -9.70
CA THR A 391 -19.57 33.84 -10.59
C THR A 391 -20.00 35.08 -9.82
N ASP A 392 -19.18 36.12 -9.87
CA ASP A 392 -19.45 37.41 -9.23
C ASP A 392 -19.62 38.48 -10.31
N GLU A 393 -20.86 38.75 -10.68
CA GLU A 393 -21.18 39.64 -11.80
C GLU A 393 -20.70 41.08 -11.55
N GLU A 394 -20.72 41.55 -10.30
CA GLU A 394 -20.20 42.86 -9.93
C GLU A 394 -18.68 42.94 -10.15
N ALA A 395 -17.95 41.91 -9.70
CA ALA A 395 -16.51 41.84 -9.90
C ALA A 395 -16.16 41.77 -11.40
N ILE A 396 -16.92 41.00 -12.19
CA ILE A 396 -16.75 40.95 -13.65
C ILE A 396 -16.96 42.32 -14.26
N ALA A 397 -18.05 43.02 -13.92
CA ALA A 397 -18.34 44.36 -14.44
C ALA A 397 -17.21 45.36 -14.12
N HIS A 398 -16.65 45.30 -12.90
CA HIS A 398 -15.50 46.11 -12.51
C HIS A 398 -14.25 45.80 -13.35
N VAL A 399 -13.92 44.52 -13.53
CA VAL A 399 -12.76 44.11 -14.35
C VAL A 399 -12.94 44.55 -15.80
N ILE A 400 -14.15 44.46 -16.36
CA ILE A 400 -14.43 44.87 -17.75
C ILE A 400 -14.16 46.36 -17.93
N LYS A 401 -14.67 47.17 -17.00
CA LYS A 401 -14.49 48.62 -17.00
C LYS A 401 -13.02 49.01 -16.82
N ASP A 402 -12.32 48.39 -15.87
CA ASP A 402 -10.93 48.74 -15.56
C ASP A 402 -9.95 48.29 -16.66
N THR A 403 -10.22 47.18 -17.32
CA THR A 403 -9.29 46.59 -18.31
C THR A 403 -9.54 47.10 -19.73
N TRP A 404 -10.80 47.26 -20.14
CA TRP A 404 -11.17 47.61 -21.53
C TRP A 404 -12.00 48.89 -21.66
N ALA A 405 -12.32 49.58 -20.56
CA ALA A 405 -13.15 50.80 -20.55
C ALA A 405 -14.53 50.62 -21.21
N VAL A 406 -15.08 49.40 -21.20
CA VAL A 406 -16.40 49.07 -21.74
C VAL A 406 -17.45 49.16 -20.64
N THR A 407 -18.59 49.75 -20.96
CA THR A 407 -19.73 49.89 -20.03
C THR A 407 -20.91 49.02 -20.48
N PRO A 408 -21.90 48.74 -19.60
CA PRO A 408 -23.04 47.88 -19.91
C PRO A 408 -23.92 48.35 -21.08
N GLU A 409 -23.82 49.62 -21.47
CA GLU A 409 -24.53 50.18 -22.61
C GLU A 409 -24.04 49.58 -23.94
N ASP A 410 -22.76 49.22 -24.05
CA ASP A 410 -22.16 48.55 -25.20
C ASP A 410 -22.42 47.03 -25.16
N ARG A 411 -23.69 46.64 -25.35
CA ARG A 411 -24.18 45.26 -25.15
C ARG A 411 -23.32 44.17 -25.79
N GLN A 412 -22.86 44.36 -27.03
CA GLN A 412 -22.14 43.31 -27.78
C GLN A 412 -20.72 43.09 -27.23
N SER A 413 -19.97 44.18 -27.01
CA SER A 413 -18.62 44.13 -26.44
C SER A 413 -18.64 43.68 -24.99
N TYR A 414 -19.60 44.19 -24.20
CA TYR A 414 -19.77 43.81 -22.80
C TYR A 414 -20.04 42.31 -22.67
N GLN A 415 -20.99 41.75 -23.45
CA GLN A 415 -21.30 40.32 -23.40
C GLN A 415 -20.09 39.46 -23.78
N TYR A 416 -19.30 39.87 -24.77
CA TYR A 416 -18.09 39.15 -25.19
C TYR A 416 -17.08 39.03 -24.04
N TYR A 417 -16.73 40.16 -23.39
CA TYR A 417 -15.78 40.13 -22.27
C TYR A 417 -16.37 39.46 -21.03
N PHE A 418 -17.68 39.56 -20.82
CA PHE A 418 -18.37 38.86 -19.73
C PHE A 418 -18.22 37.33 -19.88
N GLU A 419 -18.52 36.78 -21.06
CA GLU A 419 -18.36 35.34 -21.33
C GLU A 419 -16.89 34.92 -21.29
N PHE A 420 -15.97 35.77 -21.75
CA PHE A 420 -14.53 35.52 -21.64
C PHE A 420 -14.09 35.39 -20.17
N LEU A 421 -14.43 36.36 -19.33
CA LEU A 421 -14.06 36.36 -17.91
C LEU A 421 -14.71 35.20 -17.16
N LYS A 422 -15.94 34.84 -17.50
CA LYS A 422 -16.60 33.62 -16.99
C LYS A 422 -15.84 32.35 -17.39
N THR A 423 -15.39 32.28 -18.64
CA THR A 423 -14.58 31.16 -19.14
C THR A 423 -13.24 31.04 -18.40
N ILE A 424 -12.58 32.17 -18.14
CA ILE A 424 -11.32 32.23 -17.39
C ILE A 424 -11.52 31.85 -15.91
N ASN A 425 -12.62 32.31 -15.29
CA ASN A 425 -12.98 32.01 -13.90
C ASN A 425 -13.19 30.51 -13.63
N ASP A 426 -13.68 29.79 -14.65
CA ASP A 426 -14.02 28.36 -14.58
C ASP A 426 -12.95 27.46 -15.24
N LEU A 427 -11.84 28.07 -15.70
CA LEU A 427 -10.80 27.35 -16.43
C LEU A 427 -10.03 26.40 -15.52
N THR A 428 -9.93 25.15 -15.96
CA THR A 428 -9.07 24.12 -15.35
C THR A 428 -8.20 23.49 -16.43
N VAL A 429 -7.19 22.72 -16.03
CA VAL A 429 -6.33 21.98 -16.97
C VAL A 429 -7.10 21.06 -17.92
N ALA A 430 -8.31 20.62 -17.56
CA ALA A 430 -9.15 19.76 -18.38
C ALA A 430 -10.09 20.52 -19.34
N LYS A 431 -10.18 21.85 -19.22
CA LYS A 431 -11.15 22.69 -19.95
C LYS A 431 -10.48 23.74 -20.83
N LEU A 432 -9.25 23.55 -21.29
CA LEU A 432 -8.53 24.59 -22.03
C LEU A 432 -9.09 24.85 -23.43
N SER A 433 -9.77 23.86 -24.01
CA SER A 433 -10.44 23.98 -25.30
C SER A 433 -11.53 25.06 -25.32
N THR A 434 -12.07 25.44 -24.15
CA THR A 434 -13.05 26.54 -24.05
C THR A 434 -12.46 27.90 -24.42
N LEU A 435 -11.14 28.01 -24.53
CA LEU A 435 -10.46 29.22 -24.97
C LEU A 435 -10.43 29.42 -26.49
N GLU A 436 -10.82 28.43 -27.29
CA GLU A 436 -10.75 28.51 -28.77
C GLU A 436 -11.49 29.72 -29.38
N PRO A 437 -12.68 30.13 -28.89
CA PRO A 437 -13.37 31.33 -29.39
C PRO A 437 -12.55 32.63 -29.28
N TYR A 438 -11.60 32.67 -28.34
CA TYR A 438 -10.80 33.87 -28.00
C TYR A 438 -9.40 33.85 -28.62
N ARG A 439 -9.09 32.84 -29.45
CA ARG A 439 -7.74 32.57 -29.97
C ARG A 439 -7.12 33.70 -30.78
N ASN A 440 -7.94 34.45 -31.53
CA ASN A 440 -7.49 35.44 -32.50
C ASN A 440 -7.68 36.89 -32.04
N ASP A 441 -8.01 37.12 -30.78
CA ASP A 441 -8.16 38.48 -30.25
C ASP A 441 -6.83 39.02 -29.71
N ASP A 442 -6.30 40.05 -30.37
CA ASP A 442 -5.06 40.72 -29.97
C ASP A 442 -5.21 41.52 -28.67
N LYS A 443 -6.43 41.95 -28.32
CA LYS A 443 -6.73 42.69 -27.08
C LYS A 443 -6.54 41.83 -25.83
N LEU A 444 -6.45 40.51 -25.98
CA LEU A 444 -6.36 39.55 -24.87
C LEU A 444 -4.94 39.02 -24.63
N LYS A 445 -3.93 39.40 -25.44
CA LYS A 445 -2.58 38.81 -25.40
C LYS A 445 -1.72 39.21 -24.20
N ASN A 446 -1.90 40.43 -23.68
CA ASN A 446 -1.03 41.01 -22.64
C ASN A 446 -1.74 41.21 -21.30
N LEU A 447 -2.65 40.30 -20.95
CA LEU A 447 -3.40 40.35 -19.70
C LEU A 447 -2.65 39.66 -18.57
N ASP A 448 -2.67 40.25 -17.38
CA ASP A 448 -2.25 39.58 -16.16
C ASP A 448 -3.40 38.70 -15.63
N PHE A 449 -3.49 37.48 -16.16
CA PHE A 449 -4.54 36.52 -15.79
C PHE A 449 -4.59 36.25 -14.28
N VAL A 450 -3.46 36.32 -13.57
CA VAL A 450 -3.41 36.07 -12.13
C VAL A 450 -4.06 37.23 -11.37
N GLN A 451 -3.80 38.49 -11.76
CA GLN A 451 -4.46 39.65 -11.16
C GLN A 451 -5.97 39.67 -11.43
N ILE A 452 -6.37 39.38 -12.67
CA ILE A 452 -7.80 39.26 -13.03
C ILE A 452 -8.48 38.21 -12.15
N LEU A 453 -7.90 37.01 -12.03
CA LEU A 453 -8.45 35.94 -11.20
C LEU A 453 -8.49 36.30 -9.71
N LEU A 454 -7.53 37.07 -9.19
CA LEU A 454 -7.55 37.57 -7.82
C LEU A 454 -8.74 38.53 -7.57
N GLN A 455 -9.08 39.37 -8.55
CA GLN A 455 -10.23 40.27 -8.48
C GLN A 455 -11.55 39.48 -8.55
N LEU A 456 -11.68 38.56 -9.51
CA LEU A 456 -12.89 37.73 -9.70
C LEU A 456 -13.15 36.82 -8.49
N LYS A 457 -12.11 36.23 -7.91
CA LYS A 457 -12.21 35.26 -6.80
C LYS A 457 -12.03 35.89 -5.42
N GLY A 458 -12.02 37.23 -5.31
CA GLY A 458 -11.69 37.94 -4.08
C GLY A 458 -12.55 37.57 -2.86
N LYS A 459 -13.86 37.34 -3.05
CA LYS A 459 -14.81 36.94 -1.98
C LYS A 459 -14.45 35.59 -1.34
N GLY A 460 -13.86 34.65 -2.11
CA GLY A 460 -13.50 33.31 -1.66
C GLY A 460 -12.05 33.11 -1.22
N LEU A 461 -11.21 34.14 -1.30
CA LEU A 461 -9.78 34.05 -1.01
C LEU A 461 -9.42 34.75 0.31
N PRO A 462 -8.47 34.20 1.10
CA PRO A 462 -7.98 34.87 2.28
C PRO A 462 -7.17 36.13 1.88
N LYS A 463 -7.36 37.23 2.62
CA LYS A 463 -6.59 38.47 2.43
C LYS A 463 -5.11 38.22 2.76
N ARG A 464 -4.22 38.89 2.02
CA ARG A 464 -2.75 38.74 2.09
C ARG A 464 -2.14 38.95 3.49
N ASP A 465 -2.78 39.78 4.32
CA ASP A 465 -2.26 40.26 5.61
C ASP A 465 -3.16 39.91 6.81
N THR A 466 -3.73 38.71 6.91
CA THR A 466 -4.40 38.30 8.15
C THR A 466 -3.38 37.91 9.23
N LYS A 467 -2.78 38.92 9.86
CA LYS A 467 -2.32 38.82 11.26
C LYS A 467 -3.54 38.86 12.17
N THR A 468 -4.23 37.73 12.33
CA THR A 468 -5.13 37.34 13.44
C THR A 468 -6.25 36.44 12.92
N VAL A 469 -6.23 35.18 13.34
CA VAL A 469 -7.46 34.41 13.43
C VAL A 469 -8.15 34.93 14.69
N GLU A 470 -9.27 35.64 14.53
CA GLU A 470 -10.16 35.93 15.66
C GLU A 470 -10.64 34.59 16.23
N LYS A 471 -10.14 34.24 17.42
CA LYS A 471 -10.70 33.12 18.20
C LYS A 471 -12.13 33.48 18.58
N LYS A 472 -13.12 32.91 17.90
CA LYS A 472 -14.51 32.96 18.38
C LYS A 472 -14.68 31.94 19.51
N THR A 473 -14.67 32.43 20.75
CA THR A 473 -14.98 31.63 21.93
C THR A 473 -16.49 31.52 22.07
N ASP A 474 -17.02 30.30 21.94
CA ASP A 474 -18.44 30.02 22.14
C ASP A 474 -18.75 30.01 23.65
N LYS A 475 -19.44 31.04 24.15
CA LYS A 475 -19.67 31.24 25.61
C LYS A 475 -20.76 30.34 26.20
N ASN A 476 -21.36 29.44 25.42
CA ASN A 476 -22.52 28.64 25.86
C ASN A 476 -22.27 27.13 25.96
N ALA A 477 -21.04 26.63 25.79
CA ALA A 477 -20.74 25.22 25.98
C ALA A 477 -20.35 24.93 27.44
N GLN A 478 -21.29 24.41 28.23
CA GLN A 478 -20.98 23.81 29.53
C GLN A 478 -20.35 22.43 29.34
N GLY A 479 -19.05 22.32 29.65
CA GLY A 479 -18.37 21.04 29.84
C GLY A 479 -17.31 20.71 28.79
N GLY A 480 -16.03 20.78 29.18
CA GLY A 480 -14.90 20.15 28.51
C GLY A 480 -14.29 20.95 27.35
N ASN A 481 -13.07 21.45 27.57
CA ASN A 481 -12.28 22.17 26.56
C ASN A 481 -11.94 21.27 25.35
N SER A 482 -12.73 21.40 24.29
CA SER A 482 -12.37 21.02 22.93
C SER A 482 -12.44 22.30 22.08
N GLU A 483 -11.32 23.01 21.98
CA GLU A 483 -11.19 24.23 21.18
C GLU A 483 -11.28 23.87 19.69
N TYR A 484 -12.47 24.00 19.10
CA TYR A 484 -12.70 23.84 17.66
C TYR A 484 -12.13 25.06 16.91
N GLY A 485 -10.90 24.98 16.42
CA GLY A 485 -10.31 26.00 15.55
C GLY A 485 -10.66 25.76 14.08
N GLU A 486 -11.20 26.77 13.39
CA GLU A 486 -11.32 26.75 11.93
C GLU A 486 -9.92 26.74 11.28
N PRO A 487 -9.68 26.00 10.20
CA PRO A 487 -8.34 25.92 9.61
C PRO A 487 -7.86 27.28 9.08
N ASP A 488 -6.57 27.57 9.27
CA ASP A 488 -5.92 28.77 8.71
C ASP A 488 -5.50 28.53 7.26
N PHE A 489 -6.05 29.29 6.31
CA PHE A 489 -5.86 29.10 4.87
C PHE A 489 -4.96 30.17 4.23
N ARG A 490 -4.26 29.79 3.16
CA ARG A 490 -3.53 30.71 2.26
C ARG A 490 -4.04 30.57 0.85
N ALA A 491 -4.03 31.65 0.08
CA ALA A 491 -4.39 31.60 -1.34
C ALA A 491 -3.43 30.67 -2.10
N ALA A 492 -3.97 29.93 -3.05
CA ALA A 492 -3.25 29.01 -3.91
C ALA A 492 -3.82 29.06 -5.33
N ILE A 493 -2.95 29.13 -6.33
CA ILE A 493 -3.29 28.92 -7.73
C ILE A 493 -2.76 27.55 -8.15
N THR A 494 -3.62 26.75 -8.76
CA THR A 494 -3.36 25.35 -9.10
C THR A 494 -3.92 25.03 -10.49
N GLU A 495 -3.69 23.82 -10.98
CA GLU A 495 -4.29 23.31 -12.23
C GLU A 495 -5.83 23.25 -12.20
N LEU A 496 -6.45 23.40 -11.02
CA LEU A 496 -7.90 23.46 -10.81
C LEU A 496 -8.44 24.90 -10.73
N GLY A 497 -7.56 25.90 -10.88
CA GLY A 497 -7.88 27.31 -10.75
C GLY A 497 -7.45 27.89 -9.39
N MET A 498 -8.12 28.97 -9.00
CA MET A 498 -7.88 29.67 -7.73
C MET A 498 -8.56 28.97 -6.57
N CYS A 499 -7.78 28.68 -5.54
CA CYS A 499 -8.16 27.93 -4.37
C CYS A 499 -7.52 28.55 -3.11
N GLN A 500 -7.81 27.96 -1.96
CA GLN A 500 -7.14 28.26 -0.70
C GLN A 500 -6.70 26.97 -0.03
N THR A 501 -5.51 26.93 0.57
CA THR A 501 -4.90 25.72 1.11
C THR A 501 -4.34 25.92 2.52
N THR A 502 -4.40 24.88 3.34
CA THR A 502 -3.72 24.81 4.66
C THR A 502 -2.31 24.20 4.58
N SER A 503 -1.89 23.76 3.39
CA SER A 503 -0.63 23.05 3.19
C SER A 503 0.59 23.87 3.60
N GLN A 504 1.58 23.21 4.20
CA GLN A 504 2.89 23.80 4.48
C GLN A 504 3.69 24.13 3.21
N THR A 505 3.24 23.63 2.05
CA THR A 505 3.78 23.96 0.73
C THR A 505 3.11 25.16 0.06
N ALA A 506 2.18 25.86 0.75
CA ALA A 506 1.41 26.97 0.21
C ALA A 506 2.26 28.07 -0.47
N ARG A 507 3.51 28.28 -0.01
CA ARG A 507 4.44 29.24 -0.63
C ARG A 507 4.69 28.98 -2.13
N TYR A 508 4.63 27.72 -2.55
CA TYR A 508 4.89 27.31 -3.94
C TYR A 508 3.65 27.43 -4.84
N THR A 509 2.47 27.59 -4.25
CA THR A 509 1.21 27.75 -4.98
C THR A 509 0.64 29.16 -4.82
N ASN A 510 1.23 30.02 -3.99
CA ASN A 510 0.62 31.30 -3.65
C ASN A 510 0.69 32.28 -4.85
N PRO A 511 -0.46 32.84 -5.30
CA PRO A 511 -0.51 33.76 -6.44
C PRO A 511 0.00 35.18 -6.15
N TYR A 512 0.16 35.57 -4.88
CA TYR A 512 0.61 36.92 -4.52
C TYR A 512 2.12 37.12 -4.74
N LYS A 513 2.51 38.29 -5.27
CA LYS A 513 3.94 38.66 -5.45
C LYS A 513 4.67 38.65 -4.11
N GLY A 514 5.81 37.98 -3.98
CA GLY A 514 6.55 37.86 -2.71
C GLY A 514 6.15 36.66 -1.84
N ALA A 515 5.57 35.63 -2.48
CA ALA A 515 5.15 34.36 -1.86
C ALA A 515 6.25 33.66 -1.03
N ASP A 516 7.53 33.92 -1.30
CA ASP A 516 8.65 33.27 -0.60
C ASP A 516 8.70 33.60 0.91
N ASN A 517 8.20 34.78 1.29
CA ASN A 517 8.24 35.30 2.67
C ASN A 517 6.88 35.24 3.39
N ILE A 518 5.91 34.48 2.87
CA ILE A 518 4.59 34.41 3.51
C ILE A 518 4.67 33.63 4.83
N GLN A 519 3.91 34.09 5.82
CA GLN A 519 3.68 33.30 7.03
C GLN A 519 2.83 32.08 6.67
N LEU A 520 3.38 30.88 6.84
CA LEU A 520 2.65 29.65 6.58
C LEU A 520 1.53 29.42 7.62
N PRO A 521 0.49 28.63 7.28
CA PRO A 521 -0.50 28.17 8.25
C PRO A 521 0.16 27.50 9.45
N ALA A 522 -0.39 27.72 10.65
CA ALA A 522 0.05 27.00 11.83
C ALA A 522 -0.11 25.48 11.60
N LYS A 523 0.96 24.72 11.86
CA LYS A 523 0.93 23.26 11.71
C LYS A 523 0.00 22.68 12.78
N SER A 524 -1.18 22.23 12.36
CA SER A 524 -2.08 21.47 13.23
C SER A 524 -1.52 20.05 13.40
N GLU A 525 -1.20 19.68 14.65
CA GLU A 525 -0.79 18.34 15.03
C GLU A 525 -1.88 17.68 15.86
N CYS A 526 -2.19 16.44 15.52
CA CYS A 526 -3.16 15.62 16.21
C CYS A 526 -2.45 14.70 17.21
N ASN A 527 -2.99 14.63 18.43
CA ASN A 527 -2.53 13.70 19.46
C ASN A 527 -3.27 12.34 19.30
N PRO A 528 -2.60 11.19 19.47
CA PRO A 528 -3.22 9.87 19.56
C PRO A 528 -4.43 9.73 20.51
N MET A 529 -4.52 10.58 21.55
CA MET A 529 -5.59 10.51 22.57
C MET A 529 -6.78 11.45 22.30
N SER A 530 -6.71 12.33 21.30
CA SER A 530 -7.76 13.31 20.98
C SER A 530 -8.41 13.00 19.64
N GLU A 531 -9.72 13.23 19.52
CA GLU A 531 -10.39 13.19 18.22
C GLU A 531 -9.91 14.37 17.35
N CYS A 532 -9.24 14.05 16.24
CA CYS A 532 -8.74 15.09 15.33
C CYS A 532 -9.79 15.39 14.25
N ASN A 533 -10.60 16.41 14.53
CA ASN A 533 -11.72 16.80 13.68
C ASN A 533 -11.59 18.28 13.30
N SER A 534 -12.01 18.63 12.08
CA SER A 534 -12.12 20.02 11.65
C SER A 534 -13.44 20.28 10.93
N LYS A 535 -13.99 21.48 11.11
CA LYS A 535 -15.21 21.94 10.45
C LYS A 535 -14.83 23.03 9.45
N ILE A 536 -15.33 22.90 8.23
CA ILE A 536 -15.09 23.82 7.13
C ILE A 536 -16.45 24.39 6.72
N PHE A 537 -16.51 25.72 6.65
CA PHE A 537 -17.71 26.46 6.29
C PHE A 537 -17.56 27.06 4.90
N ASN A 538 -18.64 27.08 4.13
CA ASN A 538 -18.68 27.80 2.87
C ASN A 538 -18.90 29.30 3.12
N ARG A 539 -17.82 30.08 3.04
CA ARG A 539 -17.83 31.53 3.32
C ARG A 539 -18.34 32.39 2.16
N VAL A 540 -18.55 31.81 0.98
CA VAL A 540 -18.93 32.55 -0.24
C VAL A 540 -20.45 32.72 -0.38
N GLY A 541 -21.24 31.93 0.34
CA GLY A 541 -22.70 31.98 0.35
C GLY A 541 -23.37 30.79 -0.37
N GLY A 542 -24.70 30.72 -0.31
CA GLY A 542 -25.49 29.54 -0.74
C GLY A 542 -25.50 29.23 -2.24
N ASN A 543 -25.06 30.14 -3.11
CA ASN A 543 -25.02 29.94 -4.57
C ASN A 543 -23.64 29.45 -5.07
N ALA A 544 -22.66 29.29 -4.17
CA ALA A 544 -21.31 28.85 -4.51
C ALA A 544 -21.11 27.38 -4.17
N SER A 545 -20.67 26.57 -5.15
CA SER A 545 -20.26 25.19 -4.88
C SER A 545 -18.81 25.17 -4.37
N MET A 546 -18.55 24.36 -3.34
CA MET A 546 -17.23 24.23 -2.72
C MET A 546 -16.68 22.84 -2.94
N ASN A 547 -15.55 22.73 -3.64
CA ASN A 547 -14.82 21.48 -3.78
C ASN A 547 -13.69 21.42 -2.76
N VAL A 548 -13.63 20.31 -2.01
CA VAL A 548 -12.62 20.08 -0.98
C VAL A 548 -11.67 18.99 -1.43
N TYR A 549 -10.40 19.36 -1.53
CA TYR A 549 -9.31 18.46 -1.83
C TYR A 549 -8.51 18.20 -0.55
N MET A 550 -8.42 16.94 -0.15
CA MET A 550 -7.65 16.49 1.00
C MET A 550 -6.39 15.77 0.52
N HIS A 551 -5.24 16.16 1.03
CA HIS A 551 -3.94 15.65 0.63
C HIS A 551 -2.93 15.75 1.79
N SER A 552 -1.72 15.25 1.61
CA SER A 552 -0.66 15.44 2.61
C SER A 552 -0.42 16.93 2.88
N ASN A 553 -0.31 17.31 4.15
CA ASN A 553 -0.02 18.69 4.56
C ASN A 553 1.36 19.18 4.09
N PHE A 554 2.22 18.27 3.62
CA PHE A 554 3.54 18.58 3.06
C PHE A 554 3.59 18.39 1.53
N ASP A 555 2.44 18.35 0.86
CA ASP A 555 2.35 18.27 -0.60
C ASP A 555 1.32 19.26 -1.17
N ILE A 556 1.29 19.38 -2.49
CA ILE A 556 0.34 20.19 -3.27
C ILE A 556 -0.65 19.30 -4.02
N ILE A 557 -1.84 19.84 -4.30
CA ILE A 557 -2.83 19.12 -5.12
C ILE A 557 -2.38 19.05 -6.58
N THR A 558 -2.54 17.88 -7.18
CA THR A 558 -2.34 17.68 -8.62
C THR A 558 -3.53 16.86 -9.15
N PRO A 559 -4.27 17.37 -10.16
CA PRO A 559 -5.36 16.63 -10.81
C PRO A 559 -4.94 15.23 -11.25
N GLY A 560 -5.76 14.24 -10.93
CA GLY A 560 -5.53 12.83 -11.27
C GLY A 560 -4.52 12.12 -10.36
N ASP A 561 -3.95 12.78 -9.35
CA ASP A 561 -3.10 12.13 -8.37
C ASP A 561 -3.91 11.26 -7.40
N ARG A 562 -3.43 10.04 -7.15
CA ARG A 562 -4.13 9.04 -6.33
C ARG A 562 -4.19 9.42 -4.85
N ASP A 563 -3.23 10.23 -4.40
CA ASP A 563 -3.13 10.67 -3.01
C ASP A 563 -3.91 11.98 -2.74
N THR A 564 -4.57 12.54 -3.76
CA THR A 564 -5.50 13.67 -3.61
C THR A 564 -6.94 13.15 -3.57
N ILE A 565 -7.61 13.35 -2.43
CA ILE A 565 -9.01 12.98 -2.23
C ILE A 565 -9.88 14.17 -2.57
N LEU A 566 -10.87 14.00 -3.45
CA LEU A 566 -11.89 14.99 -3.74
C LEU A 566 -13.18 14.67 -2.98
N SER A 567 -13.78 15.68 -2.37
CA SER A 567 -15.16 15.65 -1.86
C SER A 567 -15.86 16.94 -2.25
N GLY A 568 -16.99 16.83 -2.95
CA GLY A 568 -17.85 17.96 -3.23
C GLY A 568 -18.68 18.32 -2.00
N GLY A 569 -18.82 19.61 -1.71
CA GLY A 569 -19.75 20.08 -0.70
C GLY A 569 -21.19 19.74 -1.07
N THR A 570 -22.03 19.58 -0.05
CA THR A 570 -23.49 19.44 -0.22
C THR A 570 -24.13 20.81 -0.31
N ASP A 571 -25.06 21.00 -1.24
CA ASP A 571 -25.77 22.28 -1.40
C ASP A 571 -26.56 22.68 -0.15
N ASN A 572 -27.09 21.70 0.59
CA ASN A 572 -27.79 21.89 1.86
C ASN A 572 -27.46 20.74 2.82
N GLY A 573 -26.78 21.02 3.95
CA GLY A 573 -26.50 20.03 4.99
C GLY A 573 -25.02 19.89 5.37
N ALA A 574 -24.71 18.81 6.09
CA ALA A 574 -23.37 18.52 6.57
C ALA A 574 -22.79 17.26 5.92
N LEU A 575 -21.60 17.37 5.30
CA LEU A 575 -20.84 16.23 4.82
C LEU A 575 -19.74 15.88 5.81
N THR A 576 -19.83 14.72 6.46
CA THR A 576 -18.76 14.19 7.30
C THR A 576 -17.88 13.25 6.48
N VAL A 577 -16.59 13.58 6.34
CA VAL A 577 -15.58 12.73 5.72
C VAL A 577 -14.64 12.20 6.79
N GLU A 578 -14.64 10.88 6.98
CA GLU A 578 -13.72 10.20 7.88
C GLU A 578 -12.55 9.63 7.09
N LEU A 579 -11.34 10.04 7.47
CA LEU A 579 -10.08 9.64 6.90
C LEU A 579 -9.36 8.67 7.82
N MET A 580 -8.92 7.53 7.31
CA MET A 580 -7.98 6.65 8.00
C MET A 580 -6.55 6.99 7.58
N LEU A 581 -5.63 7.12 8.53
CA LEU A 581 -4.22 7.30 8.23
C LEU A 581 -3.58 5.98 7.77
N GLY A 582 -2.81 6.03 6.69
CA GLY A 582 -1.85 5.01 6.29
C GLY A 582 -0.44 5.49 6.63
N ILE A 583 0.15 4.96 7.69
CA ILE A 583 1.48 5.39 8.16
C ILE A 583 2.52 4.44 7.57
N THR A 584 3.50 4.99 6.86
CA THR A 584 4.70 4.25 6.44
C THR A 584 5.95 4.92 6.95
N THR A 585 6.73 4.19 7.73
CA THR A 585 8.03 4.61 8.29
C THR A 585 9.17 3.84 7.65
N ALA A 586 10.41 4.25 7.88
CA ALA A 586 11.60 3.55 7.40
C ALA A 586 12.62 3.35 8.52
N GLU A 587 13.38 2.26 8.47
CA GLU A 587 14.57 2.08 9.29
C GLU A 587 15.71 3.00 8.81
N ALA A 588 16.62 3.37 9.71
CA ALA A 588 17.75 4.25 9.40
C ALA A 588 18.64 3.71 8.25
N GLU A 589 18.79 2.39 8.14
CA GLU A 589 19.55 1.74 7.08
C GLU A 589 18.95 1.95 5.68
N VAL A 590 17.64 2.20 5.57
CA VAL A 590 16.99 2.52 4.29
C VAL A 590 17.54 3.83 3.71
N HIS A 591 17.95 4.77 4.58
CA HIS A 591 18.56 6.02 4.14
C HIS A 591 19.91 5.80 3.45
N LYS A 592 20.64 4.72 3.78
CA LYS A 592 21.95 4.39 3.18
C LYS A 592 21.84 3.74 1.80
N LEU A 593 20.68 3.20 1.45
CA LEU A 593 20.45 2.60 0.13
C LEU A 593 20.29 3.67 -0.95
N PRO A 594 20.91 3.50 -2.14
CA PRO A 594 20.69 4.41 -3.26
C PRO A 594 19.22 4.48 -3.68
N ILE A 595 18.79 5.66 -4.13
CA ILE A 595 17.41 5.96 -4.54
C ILE A 595 16.85 4.94 -5.55
N ALA A 596 17.68 4.46 -6.48
CA ALA A 596 17.30 3.47 -7.50
C ALA A 596 16.81 2.14 -6.90
N TYR A 597 17.41 1.71 -5.78
CA TYR A 597 17.11 0.46 -5.11
C TYR A 597 15.95 0.58 -4.14
N ARG A 598 15.91 1.66 -3.34
CA ARG A 598 14.82 1.88 -2.36
C ARG A 598 13.54 2.43 -2.97
N LYS A 599 13.59 2.98 -4.20
CA LYS A 599 12.45 3.50 -4.98
C LYS A 599 11.60 4.53 -4.22
N CYS A 600 12.21 5.26 -3.30
CA CYS A 600 11.61 6.33 -2.52
C CYS A 600 12.66 7.41 -2.22
N ARG A 601 12.21 8.60 -1.81
CA ARG A 601 13.08 9.72 -1.42
C ARG A 601 12.70 10.30 -0.06
N TYR A 602 13.67 10.87 0.62
CA TYR A 602 13.43 11.72 1.79
C TYR A 602 13.22 13.18 1.36
N ILE A 603 12.58 13.99 2.22
CA ILE A 603 12.18 15.37 1.91
C ILE A 603 13.40 16.27 1.60
N ASN A 604 14.54 15.98 2.23
CA ASN A 604 15.82 16.66 2.07
C ASN A 604 16.62 16.20 0.83
N GLU A 605 16.25 15.10 0.17
CA GLU A 605 16.95 14.56 -1.01
C GLU A 605 16.41 15.17 -2.31
N ASN A 606 16.35 16.49 -2.30
CA ASN A 606 15.71 17.25 -3.34
C ASN A 606 16.67 17.56 -4.49
N LYS A 607 16.16 17.48 -5.73
CA LYS A 607 16.86 17.88 -6.96
C LYS A 607 16.06 18.90 -7.79
N LEU A 608 14.99 19.45 -7.20
CA LEU A 608 14.12 20.43 -7.83
C LEU A 608 14.78 21.81 -7.83
N HIS A 609 14.61 22.57 -8.91
CA HIS A 609 15.18 23.92 -9.02
C HIS A 609 14.33 24.97 -8.33
N TYR A 610 13.01 24.77 -8.25
CA TYR A 610 12.08 25.79 -7.77
C TYR A 610 11.56 25.57 -6.35
N SER A 611 11.80 24.41 -5.75
CA SER A 611 11.44 24.12 -4.36
C SER A 611 12.65 23.69 -3.55
N GLN A 612 12.65 24.01 -2.25
CA GLN A 612 13.71 23.58 -1.32
C GLN A 612 13.49 22.15 -0.81
N SER A 613 12.24 21.71 -0.73
CA SER A 613 11.85 20.39 -0.23
C SER A 613 11.26 19.53 -1.34
N TYR A 614 11.49 18.22 -1.25
CA TYR A 614 10.93 17.23 -2.15
C TYR A 614 9.54 16.78 -1.67
N SER A 615 8.55 16.85 -2.57
CA SER A 615 7.29 16.13 -2.46
C SER A 615 6.90 15.60 -3.86
N PRO A 616 6.11 14.53 -3.96
CA PRO A 616 5.63 14.02 -5.24
C PRO A 616 4.89 15.07 -6.07
N GLY A 617 4.00 15.88 -5.47
CA GLY A 617 3.28 16.95 -6.16
C GLY A 617 4.20 18.06 -6.70
N LEU A 618 5.17 18.52 -5.91
CA LEU A 618 6.15 19.52 -6.35
C LEU A 618 7.02 18.99 -7.50
N CYS A 619 7.44 17.73 -7.44
CA CYS A 619 8.18 17.07 -8.51
C CYS A 619 7.39 17.02 -9.82
N ARG A 620 6.11 16.63 -9.76
CA ARG A 620 5.24 16.57 -10.94
C ARG A 620 4.99 17.95 -11.52
N THR A 621 4.81 18.96 -10.67
CA THR A 621 4.62 20.34 -11.10
C THR A 621 5.84 20.87 -11.85
N GLU A 622 7.06 20.71 -11.30
CA GLU A 622 8.27 21.14 -12.00
C GLU A 622 8.50 20.35 -13.31
N CYS A 623 8.21 19.05 -13.30
CA CYS A 623 8.25 18.21 -14.51
C CYS A 623 7.30 18.73 -15.60
N ARG A 624 6.04 19.05 -15.25
CA ARG A 624 5.04 19.58 -16.19
C ARG A 624 5.41 20.98 -16.70
N ILE A 625 6.01 21.83 -15.86
CA ILE A 625 6.54 23.13 -16.28
C ILE A 625 7.62 22.94 -17.35
N ARG A 626 8.58 22.03 -17.14
CA ARG A 626 9.63 21.74 -18.12
C ARG A 626 9.04 21.20 -19.43
N ALA A 627 8.05 20.31 -19.34
CA ALA A 627 7.36 19.78 -20.51
C ALA A 627 6.60 20.87 -21.30
N ALA A 628 5.91 21.78 -20.60
CA ALA A 628 5.21 22.90 -21.22
C ALA A 628 6.17 23.83 -21.98
N LEU A 629 7.31 24.19 -21.34
CA LEU A 629 8.35 25.00 -21.97
C LEU A 629 8.97 24.30 -23.18
N ALA A 630 9.21 23.00 -23.11
CA ALA A 630 9.79 22.23 -24.22
C ALA A 630 8.84 22.12 -25.43
N LYS A 631 7.52 22.01 -25.20
CA LYS A 631 6.54 21.84 -26.27
C LYS A 631 6.04 23.14 -26.88
N CYS A 632 5.72 24.13 -26.05
CA CYS A 632 5.05 25.36 -26.49
C CYS A 632 5.85 26.63 -26.14
N GLY A 633 7.05 26.52 -25.56
CA GLY A 633 7.92 27.67 -25.26
C GLY A 633 7.43 28.55 -24.10
N CYS A 634 6.32 28.19 -23.46
CA CYS A 634 5.70 28.96 -22.40
C CYS A 634 5.22 28.06 -21.26
N LYS A 635 4.98 28.67 -20.10
CA LYS A 635 4.47 28.02 -18.89
C LYS A 635 3.07 28.54 -18.57
N PRO A 636 2.11 27.68 -18.20
CA PRO A 636 0.78 28.12 -17.75
C PRO A 636 0.83 29.14 -16.61
N TYR A 637 -0.10 30.10 -16.64
CA TYR A 637 -0.20 31.16 -15.62
C TYR A 637 -0.52 30.61 -14.22
N PHE A 638 -1.17 29.44 -14.13
CA PHE A 638 -1.58 28.85 -12.86
C PHE A 638 -0.46 28.14 -12.08
N TYR A 639 0.74 28.07 -12.63
CA TYR A 639 1.91 27.61 -11.89
C TYR A 639 2.63 28.82 -11.29
N ALA A 640 2.56 29.01 -9.97
CA ALA A 640 3.23 30.13 -9.30
C ALA A 640 4.77 29.99 -9.31
N ILE A 641 5.31 28.77 -9.14
CA ILE A 641 6.76 28.48 -9.22
C ILE A 641 7.29 28.36 -10.64
N GLY A 642 8.55 28.71 -10.88
CA GLY A 642 9.20 28.57 -12.20
C GLY A 642 9.71 29.89 -12.77
N PRO A 643 10.08 29.94 -14.07
CA PRO A 643 10.51 31.19 -14.70
C PRO A 643 9.36 32.20 -14.70
N LYS A 644 9.67 33.45 -14.35
CA LYS A 644 8.73 34.59 -14.39
C LYS A 644 8.53 35.15 -15.80
N LYS A 645 9.42 34.80 -16.74
CA LYS A 645 9.33 35.12 -18.16
C LYS A 645 8.67 33.93 -18.89
N SER A 646 8.01 34.19 -20.01
CA SER A 646 7.35 33.18 -20.86
C SER A 646 6.10 32.55 -20.24
N ILE A 647 5.18 33.36 -19.71
CA ILE A 647 3.83 32.91 -19.33
C ILE A 647 3.01 32.71 -20.60
N CYS A 648 2.24 31.63 -20.69
CA CYS A 648 1.39 31.35 -21.85
C CYS A 648 0.25 32.37 -21.97
N ASP A 649 0.10 32.93 -23.17
CA ASP A 649 -1.13 33.59 -23.60
C ASP A 649 -2.19 32.55 -24.01
N ILE A 650 -3.34 33.01 -24.53
CA ILE A 650 -4.42 32.13 -24.99
C ILE A 650 -3.92 31.12 -26.05
N LYS A 651 -3.09 31.56 -26.99
CA LYS A 651 -2.53 30.69 -28.04
C LYS A 651 -1.60 29.64 -27.45
N GLY A 652 -0.78 30.02 -26.46
CA GLY A 652 0.08 29.12 -25.71
C GLY A 652 -0.71 28.08 -24.92
N MET A 653 -1.78 28.48 -24.24
CA MET A 653 -2.66 27.56 -23.51
C MET A 653 -3.34 26.54 -24.46
N LEU A 654 -3.79 26.99 -25.63
CA LEU A 654 -4.36 26.11 -26.67
C LEU A 654 -3.30 25.20 -27.34
N CYS A 655 -2.05 25.66 -27.46
CA CYS A 655 -0.94 24.82 -27.91
C CYS A 655 -0.72 23.67 -26.93
N LEU A 656 -0.73 23.97 -25.63
CA LEU A 656 -0.54 22.99 -24.58
C LEU A 656 -1.66 21.94 -24.60
N GLU A 657 -2.93 22.38 -24.73
CA GLU A 657 -4.08 21.48 -24.90
C GLU A 657 -3.89 20.48 -26.05
N LYS A 658 -3.54 20.99 -27.24
CA LYS A 658 -3.28 20.16 -28.43
C LYS A 658 -2.11 19.20 -28.23
N ALA A 659 -1.11 19.61 -27.45
CA ALA A 659 0.06 18.82 -27.17
C ALA A 659 -0.13 17.78 -26.06
N GLN A 660 -1.32 17.77 -25.40
CA GLN A 660 -1.65 16.92 -24.25
C GLN A 660 -0.51 16.90 -23.23
N TRP A 661 0.01 18.09 -22.91
CA TRP A 661 1.24 18.21 -22.12
C TRP A 661 1.19 17.57 -20.72
N PRO A 662 0.06 17.53 -19.97
CA PRO A 662 0.08 17.01 -18.60
C PRO A 662 0.27 15.49 -18.59
N GLU A 663 -0.24 14.80 -19.62
CA GLU A 663 -0.17 13.35 -19.79
C GLU A 663 1.09 12.91 -20.54
N SER A 664 1.52 13.69 -21.54
CA SER A 664 2.77 13.41 -22.27
C SER A 664 4.03 13.69 -21.46
N ALA A 665 3.93 14.44 -20.35
CA ALA A 665 5.01 14.61 -19.38
C ALA A 665 5.23 13.29 -18.61
N HIS A 666 6.19 12.48 -19.07
CA HIS A 666 6.60 11.25 -18.39
C HIS A 666 7.42 11.58 -17.12
N CYS A 667 6.73 11.84 -16.01
CA CYS A 667 7.36 12.29 -14.77
C CYS A 667 7.76 11.12 -13.85
N ASN A 668 9.07 10.90 -13.70
CA ASN A 668 9.63 9.91 -12.77
C ASN A 668 9.72 10.46 -11.33
N CYS A 669 8.57 10.71 -10.71
CA CYS A 669 8.47 11.20 -9.33
C CYS A 669 8.23 10.05 -8.35
N LEU A 670 9.18 9.82 -7.45
CA LEU A 670 9.15 8.74 -6.46
C LEU A 670 8.33 9.14 -5.21
N PRO A 671 7.68 8.19 -4.53
CA PRO A 671 7.02 8.46 -3.25
C PRO A 671 8.04 8.77 -2.14
N LEU A 672 7.56 9.28 -1.00
CA LEU A 672 8.41 9.51 0.16
C LEU A 672 8.75 8.20 0.88
N CYS A 673 9.98 8.09 1.40
CA CYS A 673 10.39 6.93 2.21
C CYS A 673 9.71 6.88 3.58
N GLU A 674 9.27 8.03 4.07
CA GLU A 674 8.47 8.20 5.27
C GLU A 674 7.27 9.07 4.92
N GLU A 675 6.07 8.52 5.08
CA GLU A 675 4.86 9.20 4.63
C GLU A 675 3.65 8.84 5.47
N ILE A 676 2.75 9.81 5.55
CA ILE A 676 1.42 9.66 6.10
C ILE A 676 0.47 9.88 4.94
N ARG A 677 -0.24 8.82 4.56
CA ARG A 677 -1.28 8.87 3.55
C ARG A 677 -2.64 8.94 4.23
N TYR A 678 -3.59 9.58 3.57
CA TYR A 678 -4.97 9.65 4.03
C TYR A 678 -5.81 8.82 3.07
N VAL A 679 -6.64 7.94 3.61
CA VAL A 679 -7.57 7.12 2.84
C VAL A 679 -8.97 7.39 3.35
N VAL A 680 -9.91 7.67 2.46
CA VAL A 680 -11.32 7.83 2.85
C VAL A 680 -11.80 6.50 3.41
N SER A 681 -12.15 6.50 4.69
CA SER A 681 -12.80 5.37 5.37
C SER A 681 -14.30 5.44 5.17
N GLN A 682 -14.89 6.64 5.29
CA GLN A 682 -16.32 6.87 5.23
C GLN A 682 -16.61 8.30 4.76
N ALA A 683 -17.65 8.49 3.97
CA ALA A 683 -18.19 9.81 3.67
C ALA A 683 -19.72 9.76 3.82
N GLN A 684 -20.27 10.60 4.69
CA GLN A 684 -21.70 10.65 4.98
C GLN A 684 -22.23 12.06 4.84
N ALA A 685 -23.15 12.26 3.90
CA ALA A 685 -23.94 13.46 3.79
C ALA A 685 -25.19 13.34 4.66
N VAL A 686 -25.42 14.31 5.53
CA VAL A 686 -26.65 14.46 6.31
C VAL A 686 -27.38 15.69 5.79
N THR A 687 -28.48 15.46 5.08
CA THR A 687 -29.39 16.48 4.59
C THR A 687 -30.65 16.48 5.46
N LYS A 688 -30.90 17.52 6.25
CA LYS A 688 -32.19 17.69 6.96
C LYS A 688 -33.10 18.56 6.12
N SER A 689 -34.32 18.09 5.83
CA SER A 689 -35.29 18.80 4.98
C SER A 689 -35.97 19.99 5.67
N THR A 690 -35.83 20.13 7.00
CA THR A 690 -36.66 21.05 7.80
C THR A 690 -35.98 22.36 8.21
N GLU A 691 -34.66 22.50 8.06
CA GLU A 691 -33.92 23.72 8.39
C GLU A 691 -32.82 23.98 7.34
N LYS A 692 -32.70 25.23 6.85
CA LYS A 692 -31.61 25.65 5.95
C LYS A 692 -30.27 25.59 6.70
N PHE A 693 -29.63 24.43 6.70
CA PHE A 693 -28.28 24.25 7.21
C PHE A 693 -27.27 24.83 6.24
N GLU A 694 -26.37 25.69 6.72
CA GLU A 694 -25.19 26.12 5.96
C GLU A 694 -24.35 24.89 5.57
N SER A 695 -23.91 24.82 4.31
CA SER A 695 -23.10 23.72 3.80
C SER A 695 -21.82 23.58 4.63
N THR A 696 -21.75 22.54 5.46
CA THR A 696 -20.66 22.34 6.42
C THR A 696 -19.96 21.03 6.10
N ILE A 697 -18.63 21.04 6.04
CA ILE A 697 -17.84 19.82 5.82
C ILE A 697 -17.06 19.52 7.10
N ILE A 698 -17.26 18.32 7.63
CA ILE A 698 -16.61 17.84 8.85
C ILE A 698 -15.58 16.79 8.44
N VAL A 699 -14.29 17.11 8.57
CA VAL A 699 -13.20 16.17 8.30
C VAL A 699 -12.76 15.56 9.62
N LYS A 700 -12.89 14.24 9.76
CA LYS A 700 -12.42 13.48 10.91
C LYS A 700 -11.24 12.61 10.52
N VAL A 701 -10.20 12.55 11.34
CA VAL A 701 -9.04 11.70 11.09
C VAL A 701 -8.95 10.61 12.16
N LEU A 702 -8.97 9.36 11.70
CA LEU A 702 -8.90 8.15 12.49
C LEU A 702 -7.51 7.52 12.44
N LEU A 703 -7.02 7.07 13.58
CA LEU A 703 -5.75 6.40 13.73
C LEU A 703 -5.84 4.91 13.35
N PRO A 704 -4.94 4.41 12.49
CA PRO A 704 -4.83 2.99 12.25
C PRO A 704 -4.21 2.31 13.47
N ARG A 705 -4.55 1.04 13.68
CA ARG A 705 -3.88 0.17 14.67
C ARG A 705 -2.56 -0.40 14.15
N MET A 706 -2.35 -0.38 12.84
CA MET A 706 -1.20 -0.96 12.16
C MET A 706 -0.63 0.02 11.16
N GLY A 707 0.69 0.10 11.09
CA GLY A 707 1.45 0.89 10.14
C GLY A 707 2.42 0.00 9.39
N LEU A 708 3.01 0.54 8.33
CA LEU A 708 4.05 -0.11 7.56
C LEU A 708 5.41 0.45 7.96
N LYS A 709 6.42 -0.41 7.98
CA LYS A 709 7.81 -0.03 8.19
C LYS A 709 8.69 -0.67 7.12
N ARG A 710 9.41 0.17 6.38
CA ARG A 710 10.41 -0.23 5.39
C ARG A 710 11.65 -0.70 6.13
N ARG A 711 12.03 -1.96 5.92
CA ARG A 711 13.21 -2.58 6.51
C ARG A 711 14.15 -3.08 5.42
N VAL A 712 15.44 -2.87 5.62
CA VAL A 712 16.45 -3.43 4.70
C VAL A 712 16.55 -4.92 4.97
N VAL A 713 16.27 -5.74 3.96
CA VAL A 713 16.44 -7.20 4.07
C VAL A 713 17.88 -7.58 3.85
N PHE A 714 18.49 -6.95 2.86
CA PHE A 714 19.82 -7.32 2.41
C PHE A 714 20.60 -6.06 2.04
N SER A 715 21.57 -5.74 2.90
CA SER A 715 22.44 -4.59 2.74
C SER A 715 23.70 -4.96 1.95
N ALA A 716 24.48 -3.96 1.53
CA ALA A 716 25.67 -4.18 0.72
C ALA A 716 26.76 -4.96 1.50
N ASP A 717 26.88 -4.73 2.80
CA ASP A 717 27.76 -5.50 3.69
C ASP A 717 27.33 -6.98 3.78
N GLN A 718 26.02 -7.25 3.89
CA GLN A 718 25.49 -8.61 3.88
C GLN A 718 25.70 -9.32 2.54
N LEU A 719 25.66 -8.58 1.42
CA LEU A 719 26.02 -9.10 0.10
C LEU A 719 27.48 -9.54 0.04
N ILE A 720 28.40 -8.68 0.52
CA ILE A 720 29.84 -9.00 0.56
C ILE A 720 30.11 -10.21 1.45
N VAL A 721 29.50 -10.23 2.65
CA VAL A 721 29.58 -11.38 3.56
C VAL A 721 29.05 -12.64 2.91
N SER A 722 27.96 -12.54 2.14
CA SER A 722 27.37 -13.70 1.46
C SER A 722 28.24 -14.21 0.31
N PHE A 723 28.85 -13.32 -0.48
CA PHE A 723 29.80 -13.72 -1.53
C PHE A 723 31.05 -14.35 -0.93
N GLY A 724 31.60 -13.74 0.12
CA GLY A 724 32.75 -14.28 0.86
C GLY A 724 32.44 -15.65 1.46
N GLY A 725 31.26 -15.83 2.04
CA GLY A 725 30.81 -17.11 2.58
C GLY A 725 30.63 -18.18 1.52
N ALA A 726 30.02 -17.85 0.37
CA ALA A 726 29.85 -18.81 -0.74
C ALA A 726 31.18 -19.20 -1.38
N VAL A 727 32.07 -18.25 -1.65
CA VAL A 727 33.38 -18.52 -2.25
C VAL A 727 34.30 -19.24 -1.26
N GLY A 728 34.30 -18.82 0.01
CA GLY A 728 35.08 -19.45 1.07
C GLY A 728 34.64 -20.88 1.37
N LEU A 729 33.33 -21.14 1.44
CA LEU A 729 32.80 -22.47 1.76
C LEU A 729 33.06 -23.50 0.68
N PHE A 730 32.79 -23.15 -0.59
CA PHE A 730 32.90 -24.08 -1.71
C PHE A 730 34.32 -24.20 -2.26
N LEU A 731 35.11 -23.12 -2.28
CA LEU A 731 36.44 -23.11 -2.90
C LEU A 731 37.59 -22.97 -1.89
N GLY A 732 37.32 -22.62 -0.62
CA GLY A 732 38.36 -22.25 0.35
C GLY A 732 39.04 -20.92 0.02
N ALA A 733 38.46 -20.14 -0.90
CA ALA A 733 39.09 -18.92 -1.41
C ALA A 733 38.61 -17.67 -0.66
N SER A 734 39.51 -16.71 -0.53
CA SER A 734 39.28 -15.40 0.08
C SER A 734 39.78 -14.27 -0.83
N PHE A 735 39.59 -13.01 -0.42
CA PHE A 735 40.20 -11.87 -1.10
C PHE A 735 41.73 -11.98 -1.18
N ILE A 736 42.37 -12.62 -0.19
CA ILE A 736 43.82 -12.87 -0.19
C ILE A 736 44.20 -13.86 -1.29
N SER A 737 43.35 -14.85 -1.55
CA SER A 737 43.53 -15.82 -2.65
C SER A 737 43.52 -15.13 -4.00
N VAL A 738 42.60 -14.18 -4.20
CA VAL A 738 42.54 -13.37 -5.44
C VAL A 738 43.80 -12.52 -5.58
N TYR A 739 44.26 -11.88 -4.49
CA TYR A 739 45.51 -11.13 -4.50
C TYR A 739 46.71 -12.01 -4.88
N GLY A 740 46.83 -13.21 -4.32
CA GLY A 740 47.89 -14.17 -4.65
C GLY A 740 47.89 -14.60 -6.13
N LEU A 741 46.71 -14.84 -6.72
CA LEU A 741 46.56 -15.14 -8.14
C LEU A 741 46.94 -13.95 -9.03
N VAL A 742 46.54 -12.73 -8.67
CA VAL A 742 46.93 -11.51 -9.40
C VAL A 742 48.43 -11.26 -9.29
N PHE A 743 49.02 -11.50 -8.13
CA PHE A 743 50.45 -11.33 -7.90
C PHE A 743 51.28 -12.32 -8.74
N THR A 744 50.96 -13.61 -8.70
CA THR A 744 51.65 -14.63 -9.53
C THR A 744 51.47 -14.37 -11.03
N PHE A 745 50.27 -13.94 -11.45
CA PHE A 745 50.02 -13.52 -12.83
C PHE A 745 50.85 -12.29 -13.22
N SER A 746 50.97 -11.29 -12.33
CA SER A 746 51.80 -10.10 -12.58
C SER A 746 53.29 -10.45 -12.71
N GLN A 747 53.78 -11.40 -11.90
CA GLN A 747 55.14 -11.93 -12.01
C GLN A 747 55.37 -12.68 -13.33
N PHE A 748 54.37 -13.44 -13.79
CA PHE A 748 54.43 -14.11 -15.09
C PHE A 748 54.52 -13.12 -16.25
N ILE A 749 53.68 -12.07 -16.24
CA ILE A 749 53.74 -11.01 -17.24
C ILE A 749 55.10 -10.31 -17.18
N PHE A 750 55.57 -9.92 -16.00
CA PHE A 750 56.84 -9.21 -15.82
C PHE A 750 58.06 -10.05 -16.26
N SER A 751 58.11 -11.33 -15.89
CA SER A 751 59.20 -12.24 -16.29
C SER A 751 59.26 -12.43 -17.81
N ASN A 752 58.10 -12.57 -18.46
CA ASN A 752 58.03 -12.76 -19.91
C ASN A 752 58.29 -11.47 -20.69
N THR A 753 57.83 -10.31 -20.22
CA THR A 753 58.18 -9.02 -20.85
C THR A 753 59.67 -8.72 -20.69
N LEU A 754 60.26 -8.96 -19.51
CA LEU A 754 61.69 -8.75 -19.28
C LEU A 754 62.57 -9.72 -20.11
N SER A 755 62.12 -10.97 -20.28
CA SER A 755 62.78 -11.97 -21.16
C SER A 755 62.72 -11.55 -22.63
N LEU A 756 61.58 -11.01 -23.10
CA LEU A 756 61.43 -10.45 -24.44
C LEU A 756 62.33 -9.22 -24.65
N PHE A 757 62.41 -8.32 -23.66
CA PHE A 757 63.32 -7.17 -23.68
C PHE A 757 64.80 -7.59 -23.73
N LYS A 758 65.20 -8.61 -22.96
CA LYS A 758 66.56 -9.17 -23.02
C LYS A 758 66.87 -9.82 -24.38
N LYS A 759 65.91 -10.54 -24.99
CA LYS A 759 66.08 -11.09 -26.34
C LYS A 759 66.21 -10.00 -27.40
N TYR A 760 65.45 -8.92 -27.28
CA TYR A 760 65.54 -7.75 -28.16
C TYR A 760 66.92 -7.07 -28.06
N PHE A 761 67.43 -6.85 -26.84
CA PHE A 761 68.77 -6.29 -26.65
C PHE A 761 69.90 -7.23 -27.09
N ASN A 762 69.80 -8.54 -26.86
CA ASN A 762 70.83 -9.49 -27.32
C ASN A 762 70.85 -9.67 -28.85
N ASN A 763 69.70 -9.59 -29.53
CA ASN A 763 69.67 -9.60 -31.00
C ASN A 763 70.33 -8.34 -31.60
N ASN A 764 70.25 -7.19 -30.93
CA ASN A 764 70.96 -5.98 -31.37
C ASN A 764 72.48 -6.05 -31.15
N ASN A 765 72.96 -6.83 -30.17
CA ASN A 765 74.41 -7.00 -29.95
C ASN A 765 75.06 -8.01 -30.91
N HIS A 766 74.31 -8.98 -31.47
CA HIS A 766 74.86 -9.93 -32.45
C HIS A 766 75.02 -9.36 -33.86
N SER A 767 74.42 -8.19 -34.17
CA SER A 767 74.65 -7.47 -35.43
C SER A 767 75.95 -6.65 -35.46
N ASN A 768 76.71 -6.57 -34.36
CA ASN A 768 77.93 -5.74 -34.26
C ASN A 768 79.25 -6.52 -34.13
N VAL A 769 79.30 -7.81 -34.45
CA VAL A 769 80.57 -8.54 -34.59
C VAL A 769 80.95 -8.59 -36.07
N ILE A 770 81.40 -7.45 -36.59
CA ILE A 770 82.13 -7.35 -37.86
C ILE A 770 83.62 -7.54 -37.56
N LYS A 771 84.26 -8.41 -38.35
CA LYS A 771 85.71 -8.66 -38.46
C LYS A 771 86.53 -7.38 -38.28
N VAL A 772 87.45 -7.37 -37.33
CA VAL A 772 88.65 -6.52 -37.39
C VAL A 772 89.84 -7.44 -37.64
N ARG A 773 90.46 -7.26 -38.80
CA ARG A 773 91.72 -7.87 -39.22
C ARG A 773 92.65 -6.71 -39.54
N GLU A 774 93.65 -6.45 -38.70
CA GLU A 774 94.80 -5.62 -39.06
C GLU A 774 96.07 -6.20 -38.43
N TYR A 775 97.02 -6.50 -39.33
CA TYR A 775 98.46 -6.76 -39.23
C TYR A 775 99.03 -7.68 -38.13
#